data_AF-A0A438MXB1-F1
#
_entry.id   AF-A0A438MXB1-F1
#
_cell.length_a   1.000
_cell.length_b   1.000
_cell.length_c   1.000
_cell.angle_alpha   90.00
_cell.angle_beta   90.00
_cell.angle_gamma   90.00
#
_symmetry.space_group_name_H-M   'P 1'
#
loop_
_entity.id
_entity.type
_entity.pdbx_description
1 polymer ?
#
loop_
_entity_poly.entity_id
_entity_poly.type
_entity_poly.pdbx_seq_one_letter_code
_entity_poly.pdbx_strand_id
1 'polypeptide(L)'
;MASTLPYTDLSPRAQKAIDDFIPPDDLVEERTRRFSSVKPRAADRDGDTEILDGVEFTHRFVDAPGDHELVRFHYVEAGSPLGEVIVFLHGIPDSWYQWHHQMAALATTYRCIAPDLKGYGQSEKRAGDYRHEGAADNLYALLETIGVATLGFNLITHDRGTVQGDYIVAKHPEAVLRYGRGEQHLYHFNPALAPQGDMFMNAPWTGLMEDPRRFVVWVYTWVSKLPIPDDQFARVIQEYSYPMVSRAVPRYFNSSTFRAEWLDRRSRLLNMWKCPIMIMQGYDSRTQPLVVLFVRSIKRRYFSTLSSIPGPFIASFTRTWRIKEVYSGHVEETELRLHQVHGPLVRTGPNEVTTNDPKAIELLYGFGSKFPKTDFYRLFGFPDVYGIHQFSALPNDLHKKLIRFTASAFSMTSIVELEPFVDSSIELFIRRINELGADGSPMNMAEWFQWYAFDIADREIKARQGRPTDRRDMLSRFLKEHEKNPQEFTMEDVHRNGAMTIGGGSDTTGIALTATLYHLLRNTDAYKRVRAEIDQAMNDGKLSKPAKLRECQSLPYLQAVIKEGMRVHPSVAFILPRHVPDGGCTIAGKFLPAGTRIGINPYVIHRNKEVFGDDADVFRPERWMERDEKYMNRYMLQFGQGARICSGRHISIMEMNKALLELIRNFDIELADPAFELTTITRWFKKPNALPCIFRPRTRA
;
A
#
# COMPACT_ATOMS: atom_id res chain seq x y z
N MET A 1 36.81 12.92 -5.15
CA MET A 1 37.30 12.69 -3.77
C MET A 1 36.17 13.09 -2.85
N ALA A 2 35.80 12.27 -1.86
CA ALA A 2 34.76 12.63 -0.90
C ALA A 2 35.17 13.90 -0.14
N SER A 3 34.24 14.82 0.08
CA SER A 3 34.48 16.06 0.83
C SER A 3 34.99 15.73 2.24
N THR A 4 36.09 16.40 2.62
CA THR A 4 36.77 16.26 3.92
C THR A 4 36.22 17.21 4.99
N LEU A 5 35.09 17.88 4.71
CA LEU A 5 34.48 18.82 5.65
C LEU A 5 33.53 18.07 6.61
N PRO A 6 33.61 18.30 7.93
CA PRO A 6 32.64 17.78 8.88
C PRO A 6 31.28 18.41 8.60
N TYR A 7 30.31 17.58 8.21
CA TYR A 7 28.96 18.00 7.87
C TYR A 7 28.18 18.42 9.13
N THR A 8 27.32 19.44 8.99
CA THR A 8 26.35 19.75 10.03
C THR A 8 25.20 18.76 9.95
N ASP A 9 24.84 18.14 11.08
CA ASP A 9 23.72 17.21 11.14
C ASP A 9 22.41 17.90 10.74
N LEU A 10 21.58 17.17 10.00
CA LEU A 10 20.23 17.61 9.65
C LEU A 10 19.39 17.78 10.92
N SER A 11 18.43 18.71 10.88
CA SER A 11 17.47 18.81 11.98
C SER A 11 16.74 17.46 12.16
N PRO A 12 16.37 17.04 13.40
CA PRO A 12 15.65 15.78 13.61
C PRO A 12 14.36 15.65 12.79
N ARG A 13 13.73 16.80 12.48
CA ARG A 13 12.56 16.88 11.60
C ARG A 13 12.92 16.60 10.14
N ALA A 14 14.02 17.17 9.65
CA ALA A 14 14.50 16.92 8.29
C ALA A 14 14.97 15.47 8.14
N GLN A 15 15.67 14.92 9.15
CA GLN A 15 16.08 13.53 9.17
C GLN A 15 14.89 12.57 9.08
N LYS A 16 13.89 12.74 9.94
CA LYS A 16 12.68 11.90 9.91
C LYS A 16 11.90 12.00 8.60
N ALA A 17 11.81 13.22 8.02
CA ALA A 17 11.16 13.39 6.73
C ALA A 17 11.96 12.74 5.59
N ILE A 18 13.29 12.73 5.68
CA ILE A 18 14.16 12.04 4.73
C ILE A 18 13.95 10.54 4.77
N ASP A 19 13.92 9.96 5.97
CA ASP A 19 13.79 8.51 6.17
C ASP A 19 12.46 7.95 5.60
N ASP A 20 11.39 8.76 5.56
CA ASP A 20 10.06 8.37 5.08
C ASP A 20 9.79 8.68 3.57
N PHE A 21 10.59 9.55 2.93
CA PHE A 21 10.25 10.15 1.62
C PHE A 21 11.32 9.97 0.52
N ILE A 22 12.58 9.69 0.88
CA ILE A 22 13.68 9.55 -0.08
C ILE A 22 13.71 8.12 -0.67
N PRO A 23 13.96 7.97 -1.98
CA PRO A 23 14.10 6.65 -2.58
C PRO A 23 15.38 5.96 -2.08
N PRO A 24 15.37 4.62 -1.92
CA PRO A 24 16.54 3.87 -1.48
C PRO A 24 17.82 4.20 -2.29
N ASP A 25 18.96 4.32 -1.60
CA ASP A 25 20.23 4.74 -2.22
C ASP A 25 20.70 3.79 -3.33
N ASP A 26 20.43 2.49 -3.18
CA ASP A 26 20.73 1.46 -4.18
C ASP A 26 19.95 1.70 -5.48
N LEU A 27 18.67 2.09 -5.39
CA LEU A 27 17.84 2.44 -6.54
C LEU A 27 18.35 3.70 -7.24
N VAL A 28 18.78 4.70 -6.45
CA VAL A 28 19.37 5.94 -7.00
C VAL A 28 20.69 5.64 -7.70
N GLU A 29 21.54 4.79 -7.12
CA GLU A 29 22.79 4.36 -7.74
C GLU A 29 22.57 3.58 -9.03
N GLU A 30 21.67 2.59 -9.02
CA GLU A 30 21.32 1.80 -10.20
C GLU A 30 20.90 2.71 -11.36
N ARG A 31 19.98 3.65 -11.08
CA ARG A 31 19.50 4.62 -12.07
C ARG A 31 20.60 5.60 -12.49
N THR A 32 21.48 6.00 -11.57
CA THR A 32 22.60 6.90 -11.90
C THR A 32 23.59 6.20 -12.85
N ARG A 33 23.84 4.90 -12.67
CA ARG A 33 24.69 4.10 -13.58
C ARG A 33 24.11 4.02 -14.99
N ARG A 34 22.79 3.96 -15.14
CA ARG A 34 22.10 3.98 -16.45
C ARG A 34 22.48 5.21 -17.30
N PHE A 35 22.72 6.35 -16.65
CA PHE A 35 23.07 7.60 -17.31
C PHE A 35 24.57 7.95 -17.21
N SER A 36 25.42 6.99 -16.86
CA SER A 36 26.87 7.19 -16.71
C SER A 36 27.56 7.67 -17.99
N SER A 37 27.03 7.29 -19.15
CA SER A 37 27.52 7.64 -20.48
C SER A 37 27.10 9.03 -20.97
N VAL A 38 26.19 9.72 -20.26
CA VAL A 38 25.73 11.06 -20.64
C VAL A 38 26.90 12.05 -20.52
N LYS A 39 27.26 12.65 -21.66
CA LYS A 39 28.31 13.66 -21.78
C LYS A 39 27.73 15.07 -21.65
N PRO A 40 28.48 16.03 -21.07
CA PRO A 40 28.10 17.44 -21.10
C PRO A 40 27.85 17.93 -22.53
N ARG A 41 26.85 18.80 -22.70
CA ARG A 41 26.55 19.48 -23.96
C ARG A 41 27.37 20.77 -24.06
N ALA A 42 27.72 21.16 -25.28
CA ALA A 42 28.33 22.47 -25.50
C ALA A 42 27.34 23.59 -25.13
N ALA A 43 27.87 24.75 -24.74
CA ALA A 43 27.05 25.94 -24.56
C ALA A 43 26.57 26.45 -25.92
N ASP A 44 25.31 26.84 -25.99
CA ASP A 44 24.70 27.49 -27.14
C ASP A 44 25.20 28.95 -27.24
N ARG A 45 25.07 29.52 -28.44
CA ARG A 45 25.38 30.91 -28.76
C ARG A 45 24.11 31.63 -29.17
N ASP A 46 24.16 32.96 -29.13
CA ASP A 46 23.03 33.76 -29.60
C ASP A 46 22.74 33.47 -31.08
N GLY A 47 21.50 33.11 -31.37
CA GLY A 47 21.04 32.72 -32.70
C GLY A 47 21.24 31.24 -33.06
N ASP A 48 21.83 30.43 -32.18
CA ASP A 48 21.86 28.97 -32.40
C ASP A 48 20.42 28.42 -32.41
N THR A 49 20.17 27.43 -33.26
CA THR A 49 18.84 26.83 -33.43
C THR A 49 18.87 25.31 -33.25
N GLU A 50 17.78 24.75 -32.74
CA GLU A 50 17.54 23.30 -32.72
C GLU A 50 16.07 22.98 -33.04
N ILE A 51 15.82 21.80 -33.60
CA ILE A 51 14.46 21.32 -33.91
C ILE A 51 14.03 20.33 -32.84
N LEU A 52 12.95 20.66 -32.12
CA LEU A 52 12.32 19.81 -31.12
C LEU A 52 10.83 19.66 -31.47
N ASP A 53 10.32 18.43 -31.44
CA ASP A 53 8.91 18.11 -31.77
C ASP A 53 8.41 18.74 -33.09
N GLY A 54 9.32 18.87 -34.07
CA GLY A 54 9.03 19.42 -35.39
C GLY A 54 8.98 20.95 -35.47
N VAL A 55 9.36 21.66 -34.40
CA VAL A 55 9.40 23.13 -34.32
C VAL A 55 10.84 23.61 -34.13
N GLU A 56 11.20 24.72 -34.78
CA GLU A 56 12.49 25.39 -34.59
C GLU A 56 12.49 26.22 -33.31
N PHE A 57 13.50 26.00 -32.47
CA PHE A 57 13.78 26.74 -31.25
C PHE A 57 15.06 27.55 -31.45
N THR A 58 15.03 28.84 -31.12
CA THR A 58 16.19 29.73 -31.21
C THR A 58 16.68 30.12 -29.83
N HIS A 59 17.96 29.90 -29.58
CA HIS A 59 18.66 30.31 -28.36
C HIS A 59 19.05 31.77 -28.44
N ARG A 60 18.75 32.52 -27.38
CA ARG A 60 19.00 33.96 -27.28
C ARG A 60 19.71 34.32 -25.99
N PHE A 61 20.54 35.36 -26.05
CA PHE A 61 21.23 35.91 -24.90
C PHE A 61 21.05 37.41 -24.84
N VAL A 62 20.74 37.93 -23.65
CA VAL A 62 20.60 39.38 -23.45
C VAL A 62 21.06 39.78 -22.06
N ASP A 63 21.71 40.93 -21.98
CA ASP A 63 22.07 41.55 -20.71
C ASP A 63 20.93 42.48 -20.27
N ALA A 64 20.26 42.12 -19.17
CA ALA A 64 19.14 42.88 -18.61
C ALA A 64 19.60 43.69 -17.39
N PRO A 65 19.27 44.98 -17.29
CA PRO A 65 19.59 45.82 -16.13
C PRO A 65 18.63 45.49 -14.99
N GLY A 66 18.98 44.48 -14.21
CA GLY A 66 18.29 44.11 -12.98
C GLY A 66 18.40 45.17 -11.89
N ASP A 67 17.71 44.95 -10.78
CA ASP A 67 17.77 45.86 -9.63
C ASP A 67 19.16 45.78 -8.99
N HIS A 68 19.97 46.83 -9.19
CA HIS A 68 21.36 46.96 -8.74
C HIS A 68 22.39 45.99 -9.36
N GLU A 69 22.04 45.22 -10.40
CA GLU A 69 22.99 44.34 -11.10
C GLU A 69 22.64 44.13 -12.59
N LEU A 70 23.65 43.93 -13.43
CA LEU A 70 23.46 43.50 -14.82
C LEU A 70 23.45 41.98 -14.88
N VAL A 71 22.34 41.39 -15.34
CA VAL A 71 22.18 39.93 -15.41
C VAL A 71 22.11 39.49 -16.86
N ARG A 72 23.04 38.62 -17.27
CA ARG A 72 22.97 37.96 -18.57
C ARG A 72 22.01 36.79 -18.51
N PHE A 73 20.94 36.85 -19.30
CA PHE A 73 19.96 35.77 -19.41
C PHE A 73 20.14 34.99 -20.69
N HIS A 74 20.02 33.67 -20.57
CA HIS A 74 19.72 32.78 -21.69
C HIS A 74 18.20 32.57 -21.73
N TYR A 75 17.60 32.68 -22.90
CA TYR A 75 16.22 32.27 -23.13
C TYR A 75 16.07 31.65 -24.51
N VAL A 76 15.06 30.80 -24.64
CA VAL A 76 14.73 30.15 -25.91
C VAL A 76 13.39 30.66 -26.40
N GLU A 77 13.33 30.99 -27.69
CA GLU A 77 12.11 31.40 -28.37
C GLU A 77 11.69 30.40 -29.44
N ALA A 78 10.37 30.20 -29.59
CA ALA A 78 9.77 29.41 -30.65
C ALA A 78 8.42 29.99 -31.07
N GLY A 79 8.03 29.77 -32.32
CA GLY A 79 6.75 30.21 -32.87
C GLY A 79 6.75 31.61 -33.51
N SER A 80 5.56 32.10 -33.86
CA SER A 80 5.42 33.34 -34.64
C SER A 80 5.84 34.58 -33.84
N PRO A 81 6.73 35.44 -34.35
CA PRO A 81 7.09 36.71 -33.71
C PRO A 81 5.93 37.69 -33.52
N LEU A 82 4.84 37.52 -34.29
CA LEU A 82 3.62 38.32 -34.22
C LEU A 82 2.53 37.69 -33.34
N GLY A 83 2.77 36.49 -32.80
CA GLY A 83 1.83 35.81 -31.92
C GLY A 83 1.76 36.48 -30.54
N GLU A 84 0.64 36.29 -29.84
CA GLU A 84 0.54 36.68 -28.43
C GLU A 84 1.63 35.94 -27.63
N VAL A 85 2.25 36.61 -26.66
CA VAL A 85 3.43 36.07 -25.97
C VAL A 85 3.03 35.16 -24.83
N ILE A 86 3.72 34.01 -24.70
CA ILE A 86 3.66 33.14 -23.52
C ILE A 86 5.08 32.98 -22.96
N VAL A 87 5.26 33.34 -21.69
CA VAL A 87 6.51 33.18 -20.95
C VAL A 87 6.41 31.98 -20.02
N PHE A 88 7.38 31.06 -20.09
CA PHE A 88 7.42 29.82 -19.32
C PHE A 88 8.57 29.81 -18.31
N LEU A 89 8.26 29.76 -16.99
CA LEU A 89 9.27 29.74 -15.93
C LEU A 89 9.40 28.34 -15.30
N HIS A 90 10.63 27.85 -15.22
CA HIS A 90 10.91 26.47 -14.81
C HIS A 90 11.23 26.26 -13.32
N GLY A 91 11.38 24.98 -12.93
CA GLY A 91 11.69 24.55 -11.55
C GLY A 91 13.10 24.01 -11.37
N ILE A 92 13.34 23.33 -10.23
CA ILE A 92 14.54 22.53 -9.96
C ILE A 92 14.22 21.03 -10.16
N PRO A 93 15.06 20.24 -10.84
CA PRO A 93 16.38 20.52 -11.41
C PRO A 93 16.33 20.92 -12.90
N ASP A 94 15.26 21.59 -13.32
CA ASP A 94 14.98 21.82 -14.74
C ASP A 94 15.65 23.09 -15.29
N SER A 95 15.47 23.29 -16.60
CA SER A 95 15.84 24.48 -17.37
C SER A 95 14.68 24.88 -18.29
N TRP A 96 14.88 25.85 -19.20
CA TRP A 96 13.93 26.14 -20.28
C TRP A 96 13.41 24.87 -20.98
N TYR A 97 14.28 23.85 -21.12
CA TYR A 97 14.00 22.63 -21.87
C TYR A 97 12.77 21.89 -21.35
N GLN A 98 12.39 21.98 -20.08
CA GLN A 98 11.20 21.27 -19.59
C GLN A 98 9.91 21.63 -20.36
N TRP A 99 9.87 22.81 -20.98
CA TRP A 99 8.69 23.34 -21.65
C TRP A 99 8.64 23.02 -23.15
N HIS A 100 9.65 22.36 -23.73
CA HIS A 100 9.76 22.16 -25.18
C HIS A 100 8.48 21.56 -25.81
N HIS A 101 7.88 20.54 -25.18
CA HIS A 101 6.62 19.94 -25.64
C HIS A 101 5.47 20.97 -25.70
N GLN A 102 5.31 21.80 -24.66
CA GLN A 102 4.25 22.80 -24.62
C GLN A 102 4.53 23.94 -25.58
N MET A 103 5.78 24.38 -25.67
CA MET A 103 6.20 25.42 -26.59
C MET A 103 5.98 25.00 -28.04
N ALA A 104 6.38 23.78 -28.43
CA ALA A 104 6.17 23.25 -29.77
C ALA A 104 4.67 23.16 -30.13
N ALA A 105 3.84 22.68 -29.19
CA ALA A 105 2.39 22.62 -29.41
C ALA A 105 1.74 24.00 -29.59
N LEU A 106 2.28 25.05 -28.94
CA LEU A 106 1.73 26.41 -28.95
C LEU A 106 2.37 27.32 -30.00
N ALA A 107 3.55 26.97 -30.51
CA ALA A 107 4.35 27.76 -31.44
C ALA A 107 3.63 28.08 -32.77
N THR A 108 2.61 27.30 -33.13
CA THR A 108 1.78 27.56 -34.31
C THR A 108 0.97 28.86 -34.21
N THR A 109 0.66 29.29 -32.98
CA THR A 109 -0.25 30.43 -32.71
C THR A 109 0.42 31.51 -31.87
N TYR A 110 1.28 31.11 -30.92
CA TYR A 110 1.87 31.98 -29.92
C TYR A 110 3.36 32.20 -30.16
N ARG A 111 3.88 33.31 -29.64
CA ARG A 111 5.31 33.50 -29.43
C ARG A 111 5.68 32.91 -28.07
N CYS A 112 6.33 31.76 -28.06
CA CYS A 112 6.72 31.06 -26.84
C CYS A 112 8.13 31.49 -26.42
N ILE A 113 8.30 31.87 -25.15
CA ILE A 113 9.59 32.28 -24.58
C ILE A 113 9.83 31.52 -23.28
N ALA A 114 10.95 30.82 -23.17
CA ALA A 114 11.35 30.11 -21.95
C ALA A 114 12.75 30.57 -21.52
N PRO A 115 12.87 31.46 -20.53
CA PRO A 115 14.17 31.81 -19.96
C PRO A 115 14.68 30.72 -19.03
N ASP A 116 16.00 30.55 -19.01
CA ASP A 116 16.67 29.94 -17.87
C ASP A 116 16.66 30.94 -16.72
N LEU A 117 16.16 30.51 -15.56
CA LEU A 117 16.20 31.35 -14.35
C LEU A 117 17.65 31.67 -13.99
N LYS A 118 17.90 32.83 -13.36
CA LYS A 118 19.23 33.19 -12.86
C LYS A 118 19.78 32.06 -11.99
N GLY A 119 21.03 31.64 -12.21
CA GLY A 119 21.65 30.51 -11.53
C GLY A 119 21.44 29.14 -12.19
N TYR A 120 20.53 29.03 -13.16
CA TYR A 120 20.22 27.80 -13.90
C TYR A 120 20.72 27.85 -15.34
N GLY A 121 20.75 26.69 -15.99
CA GLY A 121 21.05 26.53 -17.41
C GLY A 121 22.23 27.37 -17.88
N GLN A 122 22.03 28.25 -18.85
CA GLN A 122 23.09 29.14 -19.39
C GLN A 122 22.99 30.60 -18.95
N SER A 123 22.00 30.94 -18.13
CA SER A 123 21.88 32.27 -17.48
C SER A 123 22.99 32.52 -16.45
N GLU A 124 23.19 33.79 -16.08
CA GLU A 124 24.22 34.25 -15.14
C GLU A 124 24.15 33.51 -13.78
N LYS A 125 25.33 33.19 -13.21
CA LYS A 125 25.52 32.38 -11.98
C LYS A 125 26.39 33.07 -10.94
N ARG A 126 26.89 34.27 -11.23
CA ARG A 126 27.62 35.10 -10.28
C ARG A 126 26.79 35.41 -9.04
N ALA A 127 27.49 35.83 -7.98
CA ALA A 127 26.85 36.34 -6.78
C ALA A 127 26.04 37.59 -7.12
N GLY A 128 24.98 37.85 -6.37
CA GLY A 128 24.02 38.94 -6.60
C GLY A 128 22.75 38.66 -5.81
N ASP A 129 21.62 39.24 -6.23
CA ASP A 129 20.34 38.98 -5.58
C ASP A 129 19.75 37.63 -6.01
N TYR A 130 19.49 36.76 -5.02
CA TYR A 130 18.82 35.47 -5.17
C TYR A 130 17.56 35.40 -4.29
N ARG A 131 17.09 36.52 -3.74
CA ARG A 131 15.73 36.60 -3.18
C ARG A 131 14.75 36.38 -4.32
N HIS A 132 13.71 35.58 -4.11
CA HIS A 132 12.73 35.32 -5.16
C HIS A 132 12.05 36.60 -5.69
N GLU A 133 11.90 37.61 -4.82
CA GLU A 133 11.39 38.93 -5.21
C GLU A 133 12.37 39.69 -6.13
N GLY A 134 13.66 39.77 -5.80
CA GLY A 134 14.65 40.43 -6.67
C GLY A 134 14.94 39.63 -7.95
N ALA A 135 14.90 38.31 -7.89
CA ALA A 135 15.01 37.47 -9.09
C ALA A 135 13.81 37.65 -10.03
N ALA A 136 12.61 37.89 -9.49
CA ALA A 136 11.44 38.26 -10.27
C ALA A 136 11.60 39.63 -10.96
N ASP A 137 12.17 40.62 -10.26
CA ASP A 137 12.48 41.93 -10.83
C ASP A 137 13.51 41.81 -11.97
N ASN A 138 14.56 41.00 -11.78
CA ASN A 138 15.56 40.71 -12.82
C ASN A 138 14.95 40.03 -14.06
N LEU A 139 14.02 39.08 -13.86
CA LEU A 139 13.31 38.45 -14.97
C LEU A 139 12.35 39.41 -15.68
N TYR A 140 11.69 40.30 -14.94
CA TYR A 140 10.84 41.31 -15.56
C TYR A 140 11.66 42.30 -16.39
N ALA A 141 12.83 42.73 -15.89
CA ALA A 141 13.77 43.57 -16.64
C ALA A 141 14.26 42.89 -17.94
N LEU A 142 14.45 41.56 -17.92
CA LEU A 142 14.67 40.79 -19.15
C LEU A 142 13.50 40.96 -20.13
N LEU A 143 12.26 40.77 -19.67
CA LEU A 143 11.06 40.90 -20.51
C LEU A 143 10.86 42.32 -21.05
N GLU A 144 11.23 43.36 -20.30
CA GLU A 144 11.25 44.74 -20.77
C GLU A 144 12.31 44.95 -21.87
N THR A 145 13.52 44.44 -21.64
CA THR A 145 14.65 44.60 -22.56
C THR A 145 14.37 43.98 -23.94
N ILE A 146 13.64 42.84 -23.97
CA ILE A 146 13.25 42.17 -25.22
C ILE A 146 11.89 42.67 -25.77
N GLY A 147 11.30 43.71 -25.17
CA GLY A 147 10.06 44.35 -25.62
C GLY A 147 8.77 43.54 -25.38
N VAL A 148 8.82 42.50 -24.54
CA VAL A 148 7.67 41.64 -24.22
C VAL A 148 6.78 42.25 -23.15
N ALA A 149 7.37 42.89 -22.13
CA ALA A 149 6.60 43.46 -21.03
C ALA A 149 5.64 44.57 -21.48
N THR A 150 6.03 45.36 -22.49
CA THR A 150 5.21 46.46 -23.04
C THR A 150 4.05 45.97 -23.91
N LEU A 151 4.18 44.79 -24.52
CA LEU A 151 3.12 44.16 -25.33
C LEU A 151 2.07 43.45 -24.48
N GLY A 152 2.40 43.14 -23.23
CA GLY A 152 1.65 42.22 -22.39
C GLY A 152 1.94 40.76 -22.74
N PHE A 153 1.97 39.90 -21.72
CA PHE A 153 2.27 38.47 -21.90
C PHE A 153 1.43 37.57 -21.01
N ASN A 154 1.25 36.32 -21.45
CA ASN A 154 0.73 35.26 -20.59
C ASN A 154 1.90 34.60 -19.87
N LEU A 155 1.71 34.29 -18.59
CA LEU A 155 2.75 33.68 -17.77
C LEU A 155 2.36 32.25 -17.40
N ILE A 156 3.26 31.29 -17.61
CA ILE A 156 3.11 29.90 -17.19
C ILE A 156 4.28 29.54 -16.26
N THR A 157 3.99 28.96 -15.09
CA THR A 157 5.05 28.67 -14.10
C THR A 157 4.98 27.27 -13.52
N HIS A 158 6.14 26.74 -13.15
CA HIS A 158 6.29 25.48 -12.43
C HIS A 158 7.27 25.65 -11.25
N ASP A 159 6.97 24.99 -10.12
CA ASP A 159 7.89 24.87 -8.96
C ASP A 159 8.57 26.19 -8.54
N ARG A 160 9.91 26.34 -8.57
CA ARG A 160 10.59 27.58 -8.14
C ARG A 160 10.28 28.78 -9.02
N GLY A 161 10.05 28.57 -10.31
CA GLY A 161 9.54 29.60 -11.23
C GLY A 161 8.17 30.13 -10.82
N THR A 162 7.37 29.34 -10.08
CA THR A 162 6.08 29.81 -9.52
C THR A 162 6.29 30.87 -8.45
N VAL A 163 7.32 30.74 -7.60
CA VAL A 163 7.60 31.76 -6.57
C VAL A 163 7.93 33.10 -7.24
N GLN A 164 8.78 33.09 -8.27
CA GLN A 164 9.17 34.29 -8.98
C GLN A 164 8.00 34.86 -9.82
N GLY A 165 7.21 34.00 -10.48
CA GLY A 165 6.02 34.43 -11.19
C GLY A 165 4.94 35.05 -10.30
N ASP A 166 4.74 34.51 -9.09
CA ASP A 166 3.80 35.07 -8.10
C ASP A 166 4.16 36.54 -7.75
N TYR A 167 5.46 36.88 -7.75
CA TYR A 167 5.96 38.25 -7.58
C TYR A 167 5.75 39.12 -8.83
N ILE A 168 6.08 38.62 -10.02
CA ILE A 168 5.89 39.35 -11.29
C ILE A 168 4.42 39.76 -11.44
N VAL A 169 3.49 38.83 -11.24
CA VAL A 169 2.05 39.07 -11.38
C VAL A 169 1.53 40.08 -10.36
N ALA A 170 2.13 40.11 -9.16
CA ALA A 170 1.75 41.03 -8.11
C ALA A 170 2.30 42.45 -8.33
N LYS A 171 3.55 42.59 -8.79
CA LYS A 171 4.21 43.88 -9.00
C LYS A 171 3.86 44.54 -10.33
N HIS A 172 3.61 43.73 -11.36
CA HIS A 172 3.33 44.18 -12.73
C HIS A 172 2.00 43.63 -13.25
N PRO A 173 0.87 43.85 -12.54
CA PRO A 173 -0.41 43.25 -12.91
C PRO A 173 -0.93 43.68 -14.28
N GLU A 174 -0.54 44.87 -14.76
CA GLU A 174 -0.94 45.40 -16.07
C GLU A 174 -0.19 44.74 -17.25
N ALA A 175 1.00 44.19 -17.00
CA ALA A 175 1.80 43.52 -18.04
C ALA A 175 1.43 42.04 -18.20
N VAL A 176 0.77 41.43 -17.21
CA VAL A 176 0.39 40.01 -17.27
C VAL A 176 -1.06 39.85 -17.69
N LEU A 177 -1.28 39.36 -18.91
CA LEU A 177 -2.61 39.16 -19.49
C LEU A 177 -3.36 38.02 -18.80
N ARG A 178 -2.69 36.87 -18.57
CA ARG A 178 -3.24 35.67 -17.92
C ARG A 178 -2.12 34.92 -17.21
N TYR A 179 -2.46 34.24 -16.11
CA TYR A 179 -1.49 33.50 -15.31
C TYR A 179 -1.87 32.02 -15.15
N GLY A 180 -1.12 31.12 -15.79
CA GLY A 180 -1.20 29.67 -15.58
C GLY A 180 -0.18 29.21 -14.54
N ARG A 181 -0.66 28.84 -13.35
CA ARG A 181 0.18 28.57 -12.19
C ARG A 181 0.23 27.08 -11.86
N GLY A 182 1.42 26.48 -11.91
CA GLY A 182 1.67 25.12 -11.41
C GLY A 182 1.44 24.98 -9.90
N GLU A 183 1.21 23.75 -9.44
CA GLU A 183 0.90 23.47 -8.04
C GLU A 183 2.11 23.74 -7.12
N GLN A 184 2.00 24.79 -6.30
CA GLN A 184 2.85 25.06 -5.15
C GLN A 184 1.97 25.60 -4.00
N HIS A 185 2.53 25.79 -2.80
CA HIS A 185 1.81 26.42 -1.68
C HIS A 185 1.08 27.69 -2.13
N LEU A 186 -0.21 27.79 -1.81
CA LEU A 186 -1.07 28.92 -2.15
C LEU A 186 -1.75 29.44 -0.88
N TYR A 187 -2.96 28.97 -0.56
CA TYR A 187 -3.62 29.27 0.71
C TYR A 187 -3.27 28.25 1.81
N HIS A 188 -3.07 27.00 1.42
CA HIS A 188 -2.72 25.89 2.33
C HIS A 188 -1.20 25.66 2.37
N PHE A 189 -0.65 25.53 3.57
CA PHE A 189 0.72 25.10 3.79
C PHE A 189 0.78 23.57 3.88
N ASN A 190 1.64 22.91 3.10
CA ASN A 190 1.85 21.46 3.18
C ASN A 190 3.18 21.17 3.87
N PRO A 191 3.18 20.84 5.19
CA PRO A 191 4.42 20.68 5.96
C PRO A 191 5.26 19.48 5.55
N ALA A 192 4.69 18.51 4.83
CA ALA A 192 5.41 17.32 4.34
C ALA A 192 6.29 17.63 3.11
N LEU A 193 6.01 18.70 2.36
CA LEU A 193 6.81 19.13 1.22
C LEU A 193 7.90 20.16 1.59
N ALA A 194 7.94 20.59 2.85
CA ALA A 194 8.80 21.67 3.32
C ALA A 194 10.23 21.31 3.84
N PRO A 195 10.72 20.05 3.89
CA PRO A 195 12.12 19.79 4.30
C PRO A 195 13.14 20.18 3.21
N GLN A 196 12.68 20.44 1.97
CA GLN A 196 13.54 20.83 0.86
C GLN A 196 14.37 22.10 1.15
N GLY A 197 13.81 23.04 1.92
CA GLY A 197 14.56 24.22 2.38
C GLY A 197 15.79 23.82 3.18
N ASP A 198 15.62 22.95 4.18
CA ASP A 198 16.70 22.49 5.05
C ASP A 198 17.73 21.64 4.29
N MET A 199 17.28 20.84 3.32
CA MET A 199 18.13 19.97 2.50
C MET A 199 19.00 20.77 1.51
N PHE A 200 18.39 21.72 0.79
CA PHE A 200 19.07 22.41 -0.32
C PHE A 200 19.86 23.64 0.13
N MET A 201 19.50 24.27 1.25
CA MET A 201 20.29 25.35 1.86
C MET A 201 21.73 24.90 2.14
N ASN A 202 21.89 23.65 2.62
CA ASN A 202 23.19 23.06 2.92
C ASN A 202 23.75 22.18 1.78
N ALA A 203 23.13 22.17 0.59
CA ALA A 203 23.59 21.36 -0.55
C ALA A 203 25.07 21.57 -0.92
N PRO A 204 25.64 22.79 -0.89
CA PRO A 204 27.06 23.00 -1.16
C PRO A 204 27.99 22.31 -0.15
N TRP A 205 27.51 22.11 1.08
CA TRP A 205 28.27 21.53 2.17
C TRP A 205 28.07 20.03 2.28
N THR A 206 26.89 19.52 1.90
CA THR A 206 26.50 18.11 1.97
C THR A 206 26.86 17.31 0.72
N GLY A 207 27.28 17.96 -0.37
CA GLY A 207 27.59 17.32 -1.65
C GLY A 207 26.35 16.88 -2.45
N LEU A 208 25.14 17.15 -1.96
CA LEU A 208 23.88 16.68 -2.56
C LEU A 208 23.71 17.11 -4.03
N MET A 209 24.19 18.31 -4.38
CA MET A 209 24.14 18.85 -5.76
C MET A 209 25.50 18.82 -6.47
N GLU A 210 26.54 18.23 -5.85
CA GLU A 210 27.90 18.24 -6.41
C GLU A 210 27.98 17.44 -7.73
N ASP A 211 27.32 16.28 -7.76
CA ASP A 211 27.10 15.51 -8.99
C ASP A 211 25.72 15.85 -9.59
N PRO A 212 25.67 16.66 -10.67
CA PRO A 212 24.40 17.06 -11.29
C PRO A 212 23.62 15.86 -11.85
N ARG A 213 24.31 14.81 -12.30
CA ARG A 213 23.66 13.58 -12.80
C ARG A 213 22.96 12.86 -11.66
N ARG A 214 23.69 12.61 -10.56
CA ARG A 214 23.10 11.97 -9.38
C ARG A 214 21.94 12.79 -8.84
N PHE A 215 22.06 14.12 -8.82
CA PHE A 215 21.00 15.01 -8.34
C PHE A 215 19.72 14.93 -9.18
N VAL A 216 19.82 15.03 -10.50
CA VAL A 216 18.66 14.91 -11.41
C VAL A 216 18.00 13.54 -11.26
N VAL A 217 18.79 12.46 -11.25
CA VAL A 217 18.30 11.09 -11.03
C VAL A 217 17.60 10.97 -9.68
N TRP A 218 18.20 11.52 -8.64
CA TRP A 218 17.67 11.50 -7.28
C TRP A 218 16.31 12.18 -7.23
N VAL A 219 16.15 13.41 -7.74
CA VAL A 219 14.87 14.13 -7.74
C VAL A 219 13.79 13.34 -8.48
N TYR A 220 14.02 13.00 -9.75
CA TYR A 220 13.01 12.36 -10.58
C TYR A 220 12.66 10.94 -10.15
N THR A 221 13.50 10.29 -9.35
CA THR A 221 13.21 8.95 -8.82
C THR A 221 12.02 8.94 -7.86
N TRP A 222 11.74 10.05 -7.17
CA TRP A 222 10.62 10.12 -6.23
C TRP A 222 9.51 11.08 -6.64
N VAL A 223 9.79 12.15 -7.40
CA VAL A 223 8.74 13.09 -7.81
C VAL A 223 7.96 12.63 -9.04
N SER A 224 8.55 11.80 -9.91
CA SER A 224 7.88 11.40 -11.14
C SER A 224 6.83 10.31 -10.91
N LYS A 225 5.63 10.50 -11.49
CA LYS A 225 4.57 9.49 -11.52
C LYS A 225 4.61 8.61 -12.76
N LEU A 226 5.16 9.12 -13.85
CA LEU A 226 5.28 8.44 -15.14
C LEU A 226 6.76 8.33 -15.54
N PRO A 227 7.16 7.29 -16.27
CA PRO A 227 8.53 7.20 -16.76
C PRO A 227 8.81 8.34 -17.76
N ILE A 228 10.00 8.93 -17.65
CA ILE A 228 10.52 9.92 -18.61
C ILE A 228 11.39 9.17 -19.62
N PRO A 229 11.28 9.44 -20.94
CA PRO A 229 12.16 8.86 -21.95
C PRO A 229 13.64 9.13 -21.68
N ASP A 230 14.52 8.15 -21.94
CA ASP A 230 15.94 8.21 -21.59
C ASP A 230 16.68 9.37 -22.27
N ASP A 231 16.33 9.68 -23.51
CA ASP A 231 16.89 10.78 -24.29
C ASP A 231 16.53 12.14 -23.69
N GLN A 232 15.27 12.32 -23.28
CA GLN A 232 14.81 13.53 -22.60
C GLN A 232 15.46 13.66 -21.22
N PHE A 233 15.58 12.55 -20.49
CA PHE A 233 16.24 12.52 -19.19
C PHE A 233 17.73 12.89 -19.31
N ALA A 234 18.42 12.37 -20.33
CA ALA A 234 19.80 12.73 -20.63
C ALA A 234 19.94 14.22 -20.94
N ARG A 235 18.99 14.82 -21.66
CA ARG A 235 19.00 16.27 -21.94
C ARG A 235 18.83 17.10 -20.67
N VAL A 236 17.92 16.72 -19.76
CA VAL A 236 17.78 17.40 -18.46
C VAL A 236 19.08 17.34 -17.65
N ILE A 237 19.77 16.19 -17.65
CA ILE A 237 21.09 16.07 -17.02
C ILE A 237 22.08 17.06 -17.64
N GLN A 238 22.12 17.16 -18.97
CA GLN A 238 23.03 18.06 -19.68
C GLN A 238 22.77 19.53 -19.33
N GLU A 239 21.51 19.95 -19.33
CA GLU A 239 21.09 21.32 -18.99
C GLU A 239 21.44 21.68 -17.54
N TYR A 240 21.26 20.76 -16.59
CA TYR A 240 21.64 21.00 -15.19
C TYR A 240 23.17 20.88 -14.95
N SER A 241 23.92 20.34 -15.91
CA SER A 241 25.38 20.15 -15.81
C SER A 241 26.20 21.35 -16.27
N TYR A 242 25.58 22.45 -16.70
CA TYR A 242 26.34 23.66 -17.03
C TYR A 242 27.15 24.14 -15.81
N PRO A 243 28.35 24.72 -16.03
CA PRO A 243 29.23 25.09 -14.94
C PRO A 243 28.55 25.99 -13.91
N MET A 244 28.83 25.76 -12.62
CA MET A 244 28.37 26.56 -11.47
C MET A 244 26.88 26.46 -11.09
N VAL A 245 26.03 25.74 -11.83
CA VAL A 245 24.60 25.57 -11.47
C VAL A 245 24.45 25.05 -10.03
N SER A 246 25.19 23.99 -9.68
CA SER A 246 25.19 23.37 -8.35
C SER A 246 25.61 24.29 -7.20
N ARG A 247 26.26 25.43 -7.49
CA ARG A 247 26.65 26.44 -6.49
C ARG A 247 25.73 27.65 -6.47
N ALA A 248 25.10 27.97 -7.60
CA ALA A 248 24.20 29.12 -7.71
C ALA A 248 22.80 28.79 -7.19
N VAL A 249 22.23 27.65 -7.58
CA VAL A 249 20.86 27.23 -7.22
C VAL A 249 20.61 27.21 -5.69
N PRO A 250 21.51 26.69 -4.84
CA PRO A 250 21.34 26.72 -3.38
C PRO A 250 21.11 28.12 -2.78
N ARG A 251 21.56 29.19 -3.44
CA ARG A 251 21.42 30.56 -2.93
C ARG A 251 19.96 30.99 -2.80
N TYR A 252 19.05 30.46 -3.63
CA TYR A 252 17.61 30.69 -3.48
C TYR A 252 17.05 30.12 -2.17
N PHE A 253 17.60 29.01 -1.71
CA PHE A 253 17.18 28.37 -0.46
C PHE A 253 17.79 29.05 0.78
N ASN A 254 18.88 29.80 0.58
CA ASN A 254 19.47 30.65 1.62
C ASN A 254 18.72 31.98 1.79
N SER A 255 18.01 32.44 0.76
CA SER A 255 17.36 33.76 0.75
C SER A 255 15.90 33.73 1.23
N SER A 256 15.23 32.58 1.16
CA SER A 256 13.83 32.43 1.59
C SER A 256 13.52 31.00 2.04
N THR A 257 12.41 30.86 2.77
CA THR A 257 11.87 29.56 3.18
C THR A 257 10.48 29.36 2.58
N PHE A 258 10.08 28.10 2.36
CA PHE A 258 8.72 27.76 1.91
C PHE A 258 7.62 28.38 2.80
N ARG A 259 7.90 28.56 4.11
CA ARG A 259 6.98 29.24 5.03
C ARG A 259 6.91 30.74 4.77
N ALA A 260 8.04 31.40 4.56
CA ALA A 260 8.07 32.82 4.20
C ALA A 260 7.33 33.05 2.87
N GLU A 261 7.63 32.25 1.84
CA GLU A 261 6.94 32.31 0.55
C GLU A 261 5.42 32.09 0.66
N TRP A 262 4.97 31.16 1.52
CA TRP A 262 3.55 30.96 1.80
C TRP A 262 2.91 32.15 2.52
N LEU A 263 3.63 32.77 3.46
CA LEU A 263 3.16 33.96 4.15
C LEU A 263 3.03 35.14 3.19
N ASP A 264 4.03 35.41 2.34
CA ASP A 264 3.98 36.47 1.34
C ASP A 264 2.77 36.35 0.42
N ARG A 265 2.50 35.13 -0.07
CA ARG A 265 1.32 34.86 -0.89
C ARG A 265 0.04 35.30 -0.21
N ARG A 266 -0.16 34.84 1.03
CA ARG A 266 -1.43 35.01 1.75
C ARG A 266 -1.58 36.40 2.39
N SER A 267 -0.48 37.08 2.68
CA SER A 267 -0.50 38.40 3.31
C SER A 267 -0.56 39.53 2.30
N ARG A 268 0.11 39.39 1.14
CA ARG A 268 0.25 40.49 0.18
C ARG A 268 0.06 40.09 -1.29
N LEU A 269 0.69 39.02 -1.79
CA LEU A 269 0.75 38.79 -3.25
C LEU A 269 -0.61 38.49 -3.87
N LEU A 270 -1.40 37.61 -3.24
CA LEU A 270 -2.71 37.20 -3.78
C LEU A 270 -3.69 38.35 -3.97
N ASN A 271 -3.65 39.35 -3.08
CA ASN A 271 -4.54 40.51 -3.15
C ASN A 271 -4.17 41.47 -4.30
N MET A 272 -2.93 41.39 -4.78
CA MET A 272 -2.40 42.25 -5.83
C MET A 272 -2.59 41.66 -7.24
N TRP A 273 -2.87 40.36 -7.37
CA TRP A 273 -3.12 39.75 -8.67
C TRP A 273 -4.42 40.28 -9.29
N LYS A 274 -4.37 40.77 -10.54
CA LYS A 274 -5.52 41.37 -11.24
C LYS A 274 -5.98 40.63 -12.49
N CYS A 275 -5.17 39.71 -13.01
CA CYS A 275 -5.46 38.98 -14.24
C CYS A 275 -6.24 37.68 -13.98
N PRO A 276 -6.87 37.07 -15.02
CA PRO A 276 -7.41 35.72 -14.92
C PRO A 276 -6.32 34.69 -14.60
N ILE A 277 -6.62 33.79 -13.65
CA ILE A 277 -5.66 32.82 -13.15
C ILE A 277 -6.18 31.40 -13.34
N MET A 278 -5.38 30.56 -13.95
CA MET A 278 -5.59 29.12 -14.03
C MET A 278 -4.63 28.42 -13.07
N ILE A 279 -5.16 27.73 -12.06
CA ILE A 279 -4.35 26.93 -11.14
C ILE A 279 -4.32 25.48 -11.65
N MET A 280 -3.13 25.01 -12.01
CA MET A 280 -2.90 23.63 -12.43
C MET A 280 -2.54 22.77 -11.22
N GLN A 281 -3.47 21.91 -10.78
CA GLN A 281 -3.29 21.02 -9.63
C GLN A 281 -3.31 19.55 -10.04
N GLY A 282 -2.49 18.73 -9.38
CA GLY A 282 -2.50 17.29 -9.53
C GLY A 282 -3.88 16.70 -9.20
N TYR A 283 -4.29 15.68 -9.95
CA TYR A 283 -5.61 15.05 -9.81
C TYR A 283 -5.88 14.58 -8.37
N ASP A 284 -4.86 14.06 -7.69
CA ASP A 284 -4.93 13.56 -6.31
C ASP A 284 -4.53 14.58 -5.24
N SER A 285 -4.34 15.86 -5.62
CA SER A 285 -3.98 16.90 -4.66
C SER A 285 -5.06 17.05 -3.58
N ARG A 286 -4.63 17.12 -2.32
CA ARG A 286 -5.50 17.38 -1.17
C ARG A 286 -6.01 18.83 -1.12
N THR A 287 -5.45 19.72 -1.95
CA THR A 287 -5.79 21.15 -1.99
C THR A 287 -6.79 21.50 -3.10
N GLN A 288 -7.42 20.48 -3.70
CA GLN A 288 -8.48 20.64 -4.70
C GLN A 288 -9.70 21.38 -4.11
N PRO A 289 -10.30 22.34 -4.83
CA PRO A 289 -11.48 23.06 -4.37
C PRO A 289 -12.67 22.12 -4.05
N LEU A 290 -13.48 22.48 -3.04
CA LEU A 290 -14.67 21.70 -2.65
C LEU A 290 -15.65 21.45 -3.82
N VAL A 291 -15.77 22.40 -4.75
CA VAL A 291 -16.60 22.26 -5.96
C VAL A 291 -16.09 21.12 -6.84
N VAL A 292 -14.78 20.94 -6.99
CA VAL A 292 -14.21 19.83 -7.75
C VAL A 292 -14.51 18.50 -7.07
N LEU A 293 -14.41 18.45 -5.74
CA LEU A 293 -14.78 17.26 -4.96
C LEU A 293 -16.28 16.93 -5.10
N PHE A 294 -17.14 17.94 -5.13
CA PHE A 294 -18.59 17.80 -5.34
C PHE A 294 -18.91 17.28 -6.75
N VAL A 295 -18.33 17.89 -7.79
CA VAL A 295 -18.51 17.43 -9.18
C VAL A 295 -17.99 16.01 -9.36
N ARG A 296 -16.84 15.66 -8.76
CA ARG A 296 -16.31 14.29 -8.75
C ARG A 296 -17.26 13.31 -8.07
N SER A 297 -17.87 13.70 -6.95
CA SER A 297 -18.87 12.92 -6.24
C SER A 297 -20.10 12.63 -7.11
N ILE A 298 -20.63 13.64 -7.80
CA ILE A 298 -21.73 13.45 -8.78
C ILE A 298 -21.29 12.53 -9.92
N LYS A 299 -20.12 12.80 -10.51
CA LYS A 299 -19.56 11.98 -11.60
C LYS A 299 -19.41 10.52 -11.18
N ARG A 300 -18.90 10.26 -9.97
CA ARG A 300 -18.75 8.90 -9.42
C ARG A 300 -20.08 8.20 -9.20
N ARG A 301 -21.11 8.91 -8.74
CA ARG A 301 -22.43 8.31 -8.49
C ARG A 301 -23.16 7.96 -9.78
N TYR A 302 -23.21 8.88 -10.74
CA TYR A 302 -24.14 8.81 -11.87
C TYR A 302 -23.47 8.51 -13.22
N PHE A 303 -22.19 8.85 -13.39
CA PHE A 303 -21.51 8.80 -14.68
C PHE A 303 -20.27 7.90 -14.70
N SER A 304 -19.96 7.21 -13.60
CA SER A 304 -18.87 6.23 -13.59
C SER A 304 -19.32 4.90 -14.17
N THR A 305 -18.38 4.09 -14.61
CA THR A 305 -18.61 2.68 -15.00
C THR A 305 -19.25 1.87 -13.87
N LEU A 306 -18.98 2.23 -12.60
CA LEU A 306 -19.55 1.60 -11.40
C LEU A 306 -20.94 2.14 -11.03
N SER A 307 -21.48 3.13 -11.75
CA SER A 307 -22.80 3.74 -11.44
C SER A 307 -23.97 2.76 -11.51
N SER A 308 -23.85 1.74 -12.35
CA SER A 308 -24.89 0.69 -12.53
C SER A 308 -24.83 -0.42 -11.48
N ILE A 309 -23.80 -0.45 -10.62
CA ILE A 309 -23.66 -1.45 -9.57
C ILE A 309 -24.42 -0.98 -8.32
N PRO A 310 -25.41 -1.75 -7.84
CA PRO A 310 -26.22 -1.39 -6.67
C PRO A 310 -25.40 -1.43 -5.38
N GLY A 311 -25.86 -0.75 -4.34
CA GLY A 311 -25.23 -0.73 -3.02
C GLY A 311 -25.71 0.45 -2.19
N PRO A 312 -25.20 0.62 -0.96
CA PRO A 312 -25.58 1.73 -0.10
C PRO A 312 -25.32 3.08 -0.79
N PHE A 313 -26.28 3.99 -0.74
CA PHE A 313 -26.18 5.27 -1.44
C PHE A 313 -24.91 6.05 -1.06
N ILE A 314 -24.60 6.11 0.24
CA ILE A 314 -23.41 6.77 0.77
C ILE A 314 -22.09 6.14 0.28
N ALA A 315 -22.08 4.84 -0.03
CA ALA A 315 -20.91 4.12 -0.50
C ALA A 315 -20.41 4.66 -1.85
N SER A 316 -21.31 5.20 -2.68
CA SER A 316 -20.92 5.79 -3.97
C SER A 316 -20.09 7.09 -3.84
N PHE A 317 -20.18 7.77 -2.69
CA PHE A 317 -19.51 9.04 -2.42
C PHE A 317 -18.27 8.88 -1.55
N THR A 318 -18.34 8.00 -0.55
CA THR A 318 -17.30 7.87 0.47
C THR A 318 -17.23 6.45 1.03
N ARG A 319 -16.07 6.09 1.59
CA ARG A 319 -15.87 4.86 2.39
C ARG A 319 -16.12 5.07 3.88
N THR A 320 -16.42 6.29 4.33
CA THR A 320 -16.62 6.59 5.75
C THR A 320 -17.78 5.82 6.37
N TRP A 321 -18.77 5.39 5.58
CA TRP A 321 -19.85 4.55 6.08
C TRP A 321 -19.35 3.19 6.61
N ARG A 322 -18.24 2.65 6.05
CA ARG A 322 -17.60 1.42 6.53
C ARG A 322 -17.02 1.57 7.94
N ILE A 323 -16.72 2.79 8.40
CA ILE A 323 -16.30 3.05 9.79
C ILE A 323 -17.42 2.65 10.75
N LYS A 324 -18.67 3.02 10.43
CA LYS A 324 -19.84 2.63 11.23
C LYS A 324 -20.00 1.11 11.27
N GLU A 325 -19.84 0.44 10.12
CA GLU A 325 -19.94 -1.03 10.06
C GLU A 325 -18.86 -1.70 10.91
N VAL A 326 -17.59 -1.31 10.75
CA VAL A 326 -16.48 -1.87 11.54
C VAL A 326 -16.64 -1.59 13.03
N TYR A 327 -17.14 -0.40 13.39
CA TYR A 327 -17.43 -0.05 14.78
C TYR A 327 -18.57 -0.89 15.38
N SER A 328 -19.59 -1.21 14.57
CA SER A 328 -20.72 -2.05 15.00
C SER A 328 -20.35 -3.50 15.32
N GLY A 329 -19.22 -3.99 14.79
CA GLY A 329 -18.74 -5.34 15.06
C GLY A 329 -19.49 -6.46 14.32
N HIS A 330 -20.29 -6.16 13.28
CA HIS A 330 -21.03 -7.17 12.51
C HIS A 330 -20.97 -6.88 10.99
N VAL A 331 -19.76 -6.64 10.49
CA VAL A 331 -19.47 -6.31 9.09
C VAL A 331 -19.86 -7.43 8.11
N GLU A 332 -19.69 -8.68 8.51
CA GLU A 332 -20.01 -9.89 7.76
C GLU A 332 -21.52 -10.06 7.56
N GLU A 333 -22.32 -9.73 8.58
CA GLU A 333 -23.78 -9.80 8.48
C GLU A 333 -24.33 -8.67 7.61
N THR A 334 -23.73 -7.48 7.73
CA THR A 334 -24.09 -6.35 6.88
C THR A 334 -23.76 -6.68 5.41
N GLU A 335 -22.59 -7.24 5.14
CA GLU A 335 -22.17 -7.65 3.81
C GLU A 335 -23.08 -8.77 3.24
N LEU A 336 -23.44 -9.77 4.06
CA LEU A 336 -24.37 -10.83 3.68
C LEU A 336 -25.73 -10.25 3.27
N ARG A 337 -26.28 -9.35 4.09
CA ARG A 337 -27.57 -8.68 3.80
C ARG A 337 -27.51 -7.86 2.52
N LEU A 338 -26.42 -7.14 2.27
CA LEU A 338 -26.26 -6.37 1.05
C LEU A 338 -26.27 -7.29 -0.19
N HIS A 339 -25.57 -8.41 -0.15
CA HIS A 339 -25.59 -9.38 -1.25
C HIS A 339 -26.95 -10.07 -1.42
N GLN A 340 -27.69 -10.31 -0.35
CA GLN A 340 -29.07 -10.83 -0.42
C GLN A 340 -30.03 -9.84 -1.11
N VAL A 341 -29.86 -8.54 -0.87
CA VAL A 341 -30.74 -7.49 -1.43
C VAL A 341 -30.33 -7.09 -2.85
N HIS A 342 -29.02 -6.97 -3.11
CA HIS A 342 -28.50 -6.36 -4.34
C HIS A 342 -27.91 -7.37 -5.34
N GLY A 343 -27.77 -8.63 -4.94
CA GLY A 343 -27.28 -9.71 -5.80
C GLY A 343 -25.75 -9.86 -5.80
N PRO A 344 -25.17 -10.36 -6.91
CA PRO A 344 -23.79 -10.83 -6.93
C PRO A 344 -22.73 -9.72 -6.82
N LEU A 345 -23.07 -8.46 -7.16
CA LEU A 345 -22.16 -7.32 -7.07
C LEU A 345 -22.76 -6.21 -6.21
N VAL A 346 -21.98 -5.71 -5.26
CA VAL A 346 -22.37 -4.60 -4.39
C VAL A 346 -21.29 -3.53 -4.40
N ARG A 347 -21.67 -2.29 -4.69
CA ARG A 347 -20.78 -1.14 -4.59
C ARG A 347 -20.68 -0.69 -3.14
N THR A 348 -19.50 -0.83 -2.57
CA THR A 348 -19.25 -0.58 -1.14
C THR A 348 -18.24 0.54 -0.89
N GLY A 349 -17.76 1.16 -1.96
CA GLY A 349 -17.07 2.45 -1.93
C GLY A 349 -17.08 3.15 -3.30
N PRO A 350 -16.49 4.35 -3.38
CA PRO A 350 -16.55 5.14 -4.62
C PRO A 350 -15.86 4.45 -5.79
N ASN A 351 -14.80 3.69 -5.50
CA ASN A 351 -14.07 2.83 -6.44
C ASN A 351 -13.86 1.43 -5.83
N GLU A 352 -14.89 0.91 -5.16
CA GLU A 352 -14.81 -0.36 -4.43
C GLU A 352 -16.11 -1.15 -4.57
N VAL A 353 -15.98 -2.42 -4.93
CA VAL A 353 -17.05 -3.36 -5.20
C VAL A 353 -16.77 -4.66 -4.45
N THR A 354 -17.80 -5.32 -3.96
CA THR A 354 -17.70 -6.67 -3.40
C THR A 354 -18.49 -7.62 -4.28
N THR A 355 -18.03 -8.86 -4.37
CA THR A 355 -18.67 -9.89 -5.18
C THR A 355 -18.96 -11.15 -4.38
N ASN A 356 -20.11 -11.75 -4.63
CA ASN A 356 -20.50 -13.08 -4.15
C ASN A 356 -20.67 -14.08 -5.31
N ASP A 357 -20.15 -13.75 -6.50
CA ASP A 357 -20.12 -14.65 -7.65
C ASP A 357 -19.03 -15.73 -7.42
N PRO A 358 -19.38 -17.02 -7.30
CA PRO A 358 -18.40 -18.09 -7.10
C PRO A 358 -17.35 -18.16 -8.21
N LYS A 359 -17.70 -17.77 -9.45
CA LYS A 359 -16.78 -17.78 -10.60
C LYS A 359 -15.66 -16.76 -10.46
N ALA A 360 -15.86 -15.72 -9.65
CA ALA A 360 -14.86 -14.68 -9.42
C ALA A 360 -13.68 -15.18 -8.55
N ILE A 361 -13.84 -16.27 -7.79
CA ILE A 361 -12.78 -16.78 -6.90
C ILE A 361 -11.50 -17.10 -7.66
N GLU A 362 -11.60 -17.91 -8.72
CA GLU A 362 -10.42 -18.33 -9.49
C GLU A 362 -9.76 -17.13 -10.21
N LEU A 363 -10.57 -16.18 -10.69
CA LEU A 363 -10.08 -14.96 -11.32
C LEU A 363 -9.29 -14.07 -10.33
N LEU A 364 -9.85 -13.84 -9.14
CA LEU A 364 -9.29 -12.91 -8.15
C LEU A 364 -8.13 -13.53 -7.37
N TYR A 365 -8.21 -14.82 -7.04
CA TYR A 365 -7.32 -15.47 -6.09
C TYR A 365 -6.60 -16.71 -6.64
N GLY A 366 -6.87 -17.16 -7.86
CA GLY A 366 -6.22 -18.33 -8.47
C GLY A 366 -4.70 -18.18 -8.59
N PHE A 367 -4.00 -19.29 -8.87
CA PHE A 367 -2.53 -19.32 -8.93
C PHE A 367 -1.94 -18.34 -9.95
N GLY A 368 -2.61 -18.14 -11.08
CA GLY A 368 -2.23 -17.20 -12.14
C GLY A 368 -2.87 -15.82 -12.03
N SER A 369 -3.52 -15.49 -10.90
CA SER A 369 -4.24 -14.23 -10.74
C SER A 369 -3.30 -13.02 -10.91
N LYS A 370 -3.70 -12.11 -11.79
CA LYS A 370 -3.03 -10.82 -12.03
C LYS A 370 -3.53 -9.71 -11.10
N PHE A 371 -4.41 -10.03 -10.16
CA PHE A 371 -5.02 -9.06 -9.26
C PHE A 371 -4.11 -8.86 -8.01
N PRO A 372 -3.41 -7.73 -7.86
CA PRO A 372 -2.54 -7.51 -6.70
C PRO A 372 -3.37 -7.21 -5.45
N LYS A 373 -2.78 -7.45 -4.27
CA LYS A 373 -3.36 -7.05 -2.98
C LYS A 373 -3.48 -5.52 -2.90
N THR A 374 -4.56 -5.02 -2.31
CA THR A 374 -4.75 -3.56 -2.08
C THR A 374 -3.90 -3.05 -0.91
N ASP A 375 -3.72 -1.74 -0.83
CA ASP A 375 -3.12 -1.03 0.32
C ASP A 375 -3.67 -1.41 1.70
N PHE A 376 -4.87 -2.01 1.78
CA PHE A 376 -5.44 -2.61 3.00
C PHE A 376 -4.43 -3.49 3.75
N TYR A 377 -3.62 -4.27 3.02
CA TYR A 377 -2.69 -5.21 3.63
C TYR A 377 -1.43 -4.57 4.23
N ARG A 378 -1.15 -3.29 3.93
CA ARG A 378 -0.02 -2.56 4.55
C ARG A 378 -0.19 -2.43 6.06
N LEU A 379 -1.43 -2.39 6.54
CA LEU A 379 -1.76 -2.31 7.97
C LEU A 379 -1.21 -3.50 8.78
N PHE A 380 -1.00 -4.64 8.14
CA PHE A 380 -0.46 -5.84 8.80
C PHE A 380 1.07 -5.88 8.79
N GLY A 381 1.72 -5.03 8.01
CA GLY A 381 3.18 -4.94 7.94
C GLY A 381 3.84 -4.34 9.16
N PHE A 382 3.11 -3.50 9.90
CA PHE A 382 3.69 -2.55 10.88
C PHE A 382 4.96 -1.89 10.30
N PRO A 383 4.82 -1.12 9.20
CA PRO A 383 5.96 -0.68 8.38
C PRO A 383 7.06 0.00 9.19
N ASP A 384 6.67 0.80 10.19
CA ASP A 384 7.55 1.60 11.05
C ASP A 384 8.36 0.77 12.06
N VAL A 385 8.02 -0.51 12.26
CA VAL A 385 8.64 -1.39 13.28
C VAL A 385 9.27 -2.63 12.66
N TYR A 386 8.62 -3.20 11.65
CA TYR A 386 8.99 -4.50 11.10
C TYR A 386 8.97 -4.54 9.56
N GLY A 387 8.79 -3.45 8.81
CA GLY A 387 8.87 -3.48 7.33
C GLY A 387 7.84 -4.39 6.61
N ILE A 388 8.10 -4.78 5.36
CA ILE A 388 7.16 -5.56 4.53
C ILE A 388 7.46 -7.07 4.63
N HIS A 389 6.46 -7.89 4.94
CA HIS A 389 6.57 -9.36 4.93
C HIS A 389 5.64 -9.99 3.89
N GLN A 390 5.73 -11.31 3.72
CA GLN A 390 4.99 -12.06 2.71
C GLN A 390 3.47 -11.79 2.74
N PHE A 391 2.87 -11.59 3.92
CA PHE A 391 1.43 -11.33 4.01
C PHE A 391 1.05 -9.90 3.59
N SER A 392 1.86 -8.89 3.95
CA SER A 392 1.63 -7.47 3.65
C SER A 392 2.16 -7.02 2.27
N ALA A 393 2.91 -7.87 1.57
CA ALA A 393 3.42 -7.60 0.23
C ALA A 393 2.29 -7.37 -0.79
N LEU A 394 2.25 -6.19 -1.39
CA LEU A 394 1.17 -5.81 -2.33
C LEU A 394 1.38 -6.36 -3.74
N PRO A 395 2.53 -6.15 -4.42
CA PRO A 395 2.77 -6.67 -5.77
C PRO A 395 2.97 -8.18 -5.75
N ASN A 396 2.55 -8.87 -6.82
CA ASN A 396 2.69 -10.33 -6.94
C ASN A 396 4.16 -10.77 -6.98
N ASP A 397 5.02 -10.02 -7.66
CA ASP A 397 6.44 -10.36 -7.79
C ASP A 397 7.19 -10.23 -6.46
N LEU A 398 6.89 -9.18 -5.68
CA LEU A 398 7.44 -9.01 -4.35
C LEU A 398 7.00 -10.15 -3.42
N HIS A 399 5.72 -10.51 -3.44
CA HIS A 399 5.23 -11.66 -2.68
C HIS A 399 5.98 -12.94 -3.08
N LYS A 400 6.15 -13.20 -4.39
CA LYS A 400 6.88 -14.36 -4.91
C LYS A 400 8.34 -14.39 -4.43
N LYS A 401 9.00 -13.23 -4.38
CA LYS A 401 10.37 -13.09 -3.84
C LYS A 401 10.44 -13.37 -2.33
N LEU A 402 9.46 -12.91 -1.55
CA LEU A 402 9.48 -13.09 -0.08
C LEU A 402 9.07 -14.51 0.34
N ILE A 403 8.06 -15.09 -0.31
CA ILE A 403 7.56 -16.42 0.06
C ILE A 403 8.57 -17.53 -0.26
N ARG A 404 9.48 -17.34 -1.24
CA ARG A 404 10.47 -18.36 -1.62
C ARG A 404 11.36 -18.79 -0.45
N PHE A 405 11.67 -17.86 0.46
CA PHE A 405 12.53 -18.09 1.62
C PHE A 405 11.81 -18.83 2.76
N THR A 406 10.50 -18.66 2.86
CA THR A 406 9.73 -19.19 4.01
C THR A 406 8.85 -20.39 3.66
N ALA A 407 8.53 -20.59 2.38
CA ALA A 407 7.62 -21.66 1.91
C ALA A 407 8.03 -23.05 2.40
N SER A 408 9.33 -23.34 2.47
CA SER A 408 9.84 -24.64 2.94
C SER A 408 9.53 -24.90 4.41
N ALA A 409 9.47 -23.87 5.26
CA ALA A 409 9.12 -24.00 6.68
C ALA A 409 7.63 -24.35 6.86
N PHE A 410 6.78 -23.97 5.92
CA PHE A 410 5.34 -24.20 5.94
C PHE A 410 4.88 -25.40 5.10
N SER A 411 5.80 -26.20 4.55
CA SER A 411 5.45 -27.41 3.80
C SER A 411 4.88 -28.51 4.72
N MET A 412 4.03 -29.39 4.18
CA MET A 412 3.52 -30.54 4.94
C MET A 412 4.61 -31.41 5.57
N THR A 413 5.75 -31.57 4.88
CA THR A 413 6.90 -32.32 5.40
C THR A 413 7.48 -31.67 6.65
N SER A 414 7.58 -30.34 6.67
CA SER A 414 8.07 -29.58 7.82
C SER A 414 7.06 -29.54 8.95
N ILE A 415 5.76 -29.39 8.65
CA ILE A 415 4.71 -29.34 9.66
C ILE A 415 4.59 -30.67 10.43
N VAL A 416 4.76 -31.81 9.77
CA VAL A 416 4.78 -33.12 10.47
C VAL A 416 5.94 -33.22 11.47
N GLU A 417 7.08 -32.56 11.23
CA GLU A 417 8.18 -32.50 12.21
C GLU A 417 7.81 -31.65 13.45
N LEU A 418 6.81 -30.77 13.37
CA LEU A 418 6.32 -29.96 14.49
C LEU A 418 5.32 -30.70 15.37
N GLU A 419 4.84 -31.85 14.92
CA GLU A 419 3.82 -32.65 15.61
C GLU A 419 4.15 -32.95 17.09
N PRO A 420 5.39 -33.28 17.49
CA PRO A 420 5.73 -33.50 18.90
C PRO A 420 5.52 -32.28 19.81
N PHE A 421 5.68 -31.06 19.27
CA PHE A 421 5.39 -29.84 20.05
C PHE A 421 3.90 -29.70 20.28
N VAL A 422 3.09 -29.96 19.23
CA VAL A 422 1.63 -29.98 19.32
C VAL A 422 1.14 -31.07 20.28
N ASP A 423 1.72 -32.26 20.25
CA ASP A 423 1.44 -33.34 21.21
C ASP A 423 1.64 -32.88 22.64
N SER A 424 2.80 -32.29 22.92
CA SER A 424 3.11 -31.83 24.28
C SER A 424 2.21 -30.67 24.74
N SER A 425 1.74 -29.81 23.82
CA SER A 425 0.72 -28.80 24.11
C SER A 425 -0.63 -29.43 24.41
N ILE A 426 -1.04 -30.44 23.62
CA ILE A 426 -2.31 -31.16 23.82
C ILE A 426 -2.32 -31.88 25.16
N GLU A 427 -1.24 -32.56 25.54
CA GLU A 427 -1.15 -33.24 26.83
C GLU A 427 -1.32 -32.27 28.00
N LEU A 428 -0.65 -31.10 27.94
CA LEU A 428 -0.85 -30.05 28.93
C LEU A 428 -2.27 -29.52 28.91
N PHE A 429 -2.81 -29.26 27.73
CA PHE A 429 -4.15 -28.74 27.54
C PHE A 429 -5.20 -29.67 28.17
N ILE A 430 -5.21 -30.95 27.78
CA ILE A 430 -6.12 -31.97 28.34
C ILE A 430 -5.94 -32.11 29.84
N ARG A 431 -4.70 -32.13 30.35
CA ARG A 431 -4.44 -32.19 31.79
C ARG A 431 -5.03 -30.99 32.52
N ARG A 432 -4.85 -29.77 32.00
CA ARG A 432 -5.39 -28.54 32.61
C ARG A 432 -6.91 -28.49 32.58
N ILE A 433 -7.55 -28.91 31.48
CA ILE A 433 -9.01 -29.05 31.42
C ILE A 433 -9.50 -30.02 32.50
N ASN A 434 -8.83 -31.16 32.67
CA ASN A 434 -9.20 -32.15 33.70
C ASN A 434 -9.00 -31.61 35.13
N GLU A 435 -7.89 -30.92 35.42
CA GLU A 435 -7.60 -30.36 36.75
C GLU A 435 -8.59 -29.25 37.13
N LEU A 436 -8.86 -28.33 36.20
CA LEU A 436 -9.64 -27.13 36.48
C LEU A 436 -11.14 -27.32 36.31
N GLY A 437 -11.56 -28.30 35.51
CA GLY A 437 -12.97 -28.69 35.37
C GLY A 437 -13.43 -29.76 36.37
N ALA A 438 -12.55 -30.22 37.27
CA ALA A 438 -12.84 -31.34 38.18
C ALA A 438 -14.03 -31.09 39.13
N ASP A 439 -14.30 -29.83 39.47
CA ASP A 439 -15.42 -29.40 40.30
C ASP A 439 -16.73 -29.19 39.51
N GLY A 440 -16.70 -29.39 38.19
CA GLY A 440 -17.82 -29.15 37.28
C GLY A 440 -18.02 -27.68 36.89
N SER A 441 -17.10 -26.79 37.24
CA SER A 441 -17.18 -25.37 36.89
C SER A 441 -17.05 -25.15 35.37
N PRO A 442 -17.87 -24.25 34.78
CA PRO A 442 -17.76 -23.89 33.38
C PRO A 442 -16.39 -23.28 33.02
N MET A 443 -15.80 -23.75 31.92
CA MET A 443 -14.55 -23.24 31.36
C MET A 443 -14.80 -22.49 30.05
N ASN A 444 -14.22 -21.30 29.90
CA ASN A 444 -14.37 -20.48 28.69
C ASN A 444 -13.46 -20.97 27.55
N MET A 445 -13.97 -21.83 26.68
CA MET A 445 -13.19 -22.45 25.61
C MET A 445 -12.66 -21.49 24.55
N ALA A 446 -13.28 -20.31 24.38
CA ALA A 446 -12.76 -19.29 23.46
C ALA A 446 -11.35 -18.82 23.84
N GLU A 447 -11.12 -18.65 25.14
CA GLU A 447 -9.83 -18.23 25.71
C GLU A 447 -8.84 -19.40 25.77
N TRP A 448 -9.30 -20.56 26.24
CA TRP A 448 -8.49 -21.77 26.33
C TRP A 448 -7.94 -22.24 24.97
N PHE A 449 -8.73 -22.16 23.89
CA PHE A 449 -8.23 -22.48 22.56
C PHE A 449 -7.23 -21.46 22.02
N GLN A 450 -7.35 -20.18 22.38
CA GLN A 450 -6.37 -19.16 22.01
C GLN A 450 -5.04 -19.41 22.72
N TRP A 451 -5.07 -19.75 24.02
CA TRP A 451 -3.87 -20.13 24.78
C TRP A 451 -3.24 -21.41 24.27
N TYR A 452 -4.05 -22.43 23.94
CA TYR A 452 -3.55 -23.67 23.34
C TYR A 452 -2.74 -23.41 22.06
N ALA A 453 -3.26 -22.59 21.15
CA ALA A 453 -2.57 -22.25 19.92
C ALA A 453 -1.27 -21.44 20.18
N PHE A 454 -1.28 -20.56 21.19
CA PHE A 454 -0.10 -19.80 21.60
C PHE A 454 0.98 -20.67 22.26
N ASP A 455 0.59 -21.63 23.10
CA ASP A 455 1.49 -22.53 23.85
C ASP A 455 2.37 -23.39 22.93
N ILE A 456 1.91 -23.69 21.71
CA ILE A 456 2.72 -24.41 20.71
C ILE A 456 3.98 -23.61 20.36
N ALA A 457 3.83 -22.31 20.12
CA ALA A 457 4.97 -21.43 19.85
C ALA A 457 5.87 -21.25 21.08
N ASP A 458 5.28 -21.06 22.27
CA ASP A 458 6.02 -20.98 23.53
C ASP A 458 6.88 -22.22 23.79
N ARG A 459 6.36 -23.42 23.48
CA ARG A 459 7.11 -24.67 23.63
C ARG A 459 8.23 -24.82 22.62
N GLU A 460 8.05 -24.38 21.38
CA GLU A 460 9.15 -24.29 20.41
C GLU A 460 10.27 -23.39 20.96
N ILE A 461 9.91 -22.23 21.54
CA ILE A 461 10.85 -21.27 22.12
C ILE A 461 11.56 -21.87 23.34
N LYS A 462 10.81 -22.43 24.30
CA LYS A 462 11.37 -23.04 25.52
C LYS A 462 12.27 -24.23 25.21
N ALA A 463 11.93 -25.03 24.20
CA ALA A 463 12.78 -26.14 23.76
C ALA A 463 14.13 -25.69 23.19
N ARG A 464 14.23 -24.42 22.73
CA ARG A 464 15.49 -23.80 22.29
C ARG A 464 16.25 -23.14 23.44
N GLN A 465 15.54 -22.55 24.40
CA GLN A 465 16.17 -21.88 25.54
C GLN A 465 16.95 -22.90 26.39
N GLY A 466 18.27 -22.72 26.47
CA GLY A 466 19.14 -23.47 27.38
C GLY A 466 19.94 -24.65 26.80
N ARG A 467 19.89 -24.92 25.48
CA ARG A 467 20.80 -25.89 24.82
C ARG A 467 21.07 -25.53 23.34
N PRO A 468 22.28 -25.79 22.81
CA PRO A 468 22.46 -25.95 21.36
C PRO A 468 21.51 -27.05 20.88
N THR A 469 20.73 -26.78 19.83
CA THR A 469 19.67 -27.69 19.37
C THR A 469 19.85 -28.02 17.90
N ASP A 470 19.95 -29.31 17.58
CA ASP A 470 19.94 -29.84 16.21
C ASP A 470 18.52 -29.90 15.61
N ARG A 471 17.52 -29.35 16.31
CA ARG A 471 16.10 -29.48 15.93
C ARG A 471 15.74 -28.63 14.72
N ARG A 472 14.76 -29.13 13.96
CA ARG A 472 14.26 -28.57 12.70
C ARG A 472 12.94 -27.80 12.85
N ASP A 473 12.82 -26.98 13.88
CA ASP A 473 11.66 -26.10 14.04
C ASP A 473 11.64 -24.93 13.02
N MET A 474 10.57 -24.12 13.04
CA MET A 474 10.41 -23.03 12.06
C MET A 474 11.53 -21.98 12.15
N LEU A 475 11.93 -21.57 13.36
CA LEU A 475 13.00 -20.59 13.55
C LEU A 475 14.35 -21.11 13.04
N SER A 476 14.65 -22.39 13.26
CA SER A 476 15.85 -23.07 12.73
C SER A 476 15.91 -22.96 11.21
N ARG A 477 14.76 -23.09 10.55
CA ARG A 477 14.67 -23.04 9.09
C ARG A 477 14.86 -21.62 8.58
N PHE A 478 14.29 -20.62 9.26
CA PHE A 478 14.53 -19.21 8.93
C PHE A 478 15.99 -18.81 9.15
N LEU A 479 16.61 -19.24 10.25
CA LEU A 479 18.04 -19.00 10.51
C LEU A 479 18.93 -19.65 9.45
N LYS A 480 18.67 -20.91 9.07
CA LYS A 480 19.40 -21.58 7.98
C LYS A 480 19.21 -20.92 6.63
N GLU A 481 18.04 -20.33 6.38
CA GLU A 481 17.80 -19.60 5.14
C GLU A 481 18.57 -18.27 5.13
N HIS A 482 18.65 -17.59 6.28
CA HIS A 482 19.49 -16.41 6.46
C HIS A 482 20.97 -16.74 6.26
N GLU A 483 21.47 -17.84 6.85
CA GLU A 483 22.85 -18.29 6.66
C GLU A 483 23.20 -18.56 5.19
N LYS A 484 22.24 -19.09 4.42
CA LYS A 484 22.42 -19.34 2.97
C LYS A 484 22.36 -18.05 2.14
N ASN A 485 21.49 -17.12 2.50
CA ASN A 485 21.17 -15.93 1.71
C ASN A 485 21.19 -14.64 2.56
N PRO A 486 22.29 -14.30 3.24
CA PRO A 486 22.29 -13.27 4.29
C PRO A 486 21.98 -11.85 3.78
N GLN A 487 22.21 -11.59 2.48
CA GLN A 487 21.93 -10.32 1.82
C GLN A 487 20.48 -10.20 1.32
N GLU A 488 19.83 -11.33 0.99
CA GLU A 488 18.46 -11.33 0.43
C GLU A 488 17.38 -11.71 1.47
N PHE A 489 17.78 -12.36 2.57
CA PHE A 489 16.92 -12.72 3.69
C PHE A 489 17.68 -12.42 4.99
N THR A 490 17.50 -11.22 5.51
CA THR A 490 18.28 -10.67 6.63
C THR A 490 17.82 -11.21 7.98
N MET A 491 18.58 -10.96 9.06
CA MET A 491 18.10 -11.24 10.42
C MET A 491 16.84 -10.46 10.79
N GLU A 492 16.65 -9.28 10.20
CA GLU A 492 15.39 -8.54 10.36
C GLU A 492 14.22 -9.30 9.74
N ASP A 493 14.42 -9.90 8.56
CA ASP A 493 13.41 -10.75 7.92
C ASP A 493 13.12 -12.02 8.75
N VAL A 494 14.12 -12.60 9.41
CA VAL A 494 13.92 -13.71 10.36
C VAL A 494 13.00 -13.30 11.50
N HIS A 495 13.30 -12.18 12.18
CA HIS A 495 12.46 -11.67 13.27
C HIS A 495 11.04 -11.35 12.81
N ARG A 496 10.91 -10.65 11.68
CA ARG A 496 9.65 -10.26 11.06
C ARG A 496 8.76 -11.46 10.72
N ASN A 497 9.32 -12.48 10.08
CA ASN A 497 8.57 -13.69 9.74
C ASN A 497 8.25 -14.54 10.98
N GLY A 498 9.15 -14.58 11.98
CA GLY A 498 8.88 -15.22 13.28
C GLY A 498 7.69 -14.58 14.00
N ALA A 499 7.71 -13.26 14.18
CA ALA A 499 6.63 -12.51 14.83
C ALA A 499 5.29 -12.68 14.10
N MET A 500 5.28 -12.59 12.77
CA MET A 500 4.08 -12.81 11.96
C MET A 500 3.55 -14.24 12.10
N THR A 501 4.41 -15.25 12.20
CA THR A 501 4.00 -16.65 12.37
C THR A 501 3.28 -16.86 13.69
N ILE A 502 3.81 -16.32 14.78
CA ILE A 502 3.21 -16.42 16.12
C ILE A 502 1.89 -15.65 16.17
N GLY A 503 1.89 -14.37 15.75
CA GLY A 503 0.70 -13.52 15.83
C GLY A 503 -0.43 -13.93 14.88
N GLY A 504 -0.11 -14.46 13.70
CA GLY A 504 -1.12 -14.85 12.72
C GLY A 504 -1.82 -16.18 13.04
N GLY A 505 -1.13 -17.12 13.71
CA GLY A 505 -1.63 -18.47 13.96
C GLY A 505 -2.55 -18.61 15.18
N SER A 506 -2.30 -17.85 16.25
CA SER A 506 -2.98 -18.05 17.54
C SER A 506 -4.48 -17.69 17.50
N ASP A 507 -4.80 -16.46 17.10
CA ASP A 507 -6.18 -15.98 17.04
C ASP A 507 -7.03 -16.77 16.03
N THR A 508 -6.46 -17.08 14.86
CA THR A 508 -7.21 -17.71 13.77
C THR A 508 -7.57 -19.16 14.07
N THR A 509 -6.64 -19.94 14.60
CA THR A 509 -6.89 -21.34 15.01
C THR A 509 -7.80 -21.39 16.24
N GLY A 510 -7.59 -20.50 17.22
CA GLY A 510 -8.48 -20.40 18.39
C GLY A 510 -9.94 -20.14 18.02
N ILE A 511 -10.19 -19.20 17.09
CA ILE A 511 -11.54 -18.94 16.57
C ILE A 511 -12.12 -20.17 15.88
N ALA A 512 -11.35 -20.84 15.02
CA ALA A 512 -11.82 -21.99 14.27
C ALA A 512 -12.19 -23.17 15.19
N LEU A 513 -11.36 -23.46 16.21
CA LEU A 513 -11.62 -24.47 17.23
C LEU A 513 -12.89 -24.15 18.03
N THR A 514 -12.99 -22.91 18.52
CA THR A 514 -14.15 -22.43 19.30
C THR A 514 -15.44 -22.57 18.52
N ALA A 515 -15.47 -22.05 17.30
CA ALA A 515 -16.69 -22.08 16.49
C ALA A 515 -17.09 -23.50 16.08
N THR A 516 -16.10 -24.35 15.74
CA THR A 516 -16.37 -25.76 15.43
C THR A 516 -16.94 -26.49 16.62
N LEU A 517 -16.36 -26.32 17.82
CA LEU A 517 -16.89 -26.93 19.04
C LEU A 517 -18.29 -26.43 19.37
N TYR A 518 -18.53 -25.11 19.31
CA TYR A 518 -19.85 -24.53 19.57
C TYR A 518 -20.94 -25.13 18.67
N HIS A 519 -20.71 -25.13 17.35
CA HIS A 519 -21.70 -25.65 16.40
C HIS A 519 -21.90 -27.17 16.53
N LEU A 520 -20.84 -27.90 16.86
CA LEU A 520 -20.91 -29.33 17.14
C LEU A 520 -21.76 -29.61 18.39
N LEU A 521 -21.54 -28.88 19.50
CA LEU A 521 -22.29 -29.08 20.75
C LEU A 521 -23.77 -28.68 20.61
N ARG A 522 -24.10 -27.72 19.74
CA ARG A 522 -25.49 -27.35 19.40
C ARG A 522 -26.18 -28.40 18.52
N ASN A 523 -25.42 -29.24 17.81
CA ASN A 523 -25.94 -30.32 16.99
C ASN A 523 -25.67 -31.68 17.67
N THR A 524 -26.59 -32.10 18.53
CA THR A 524 -26.43 -33.32 19.36
C THR A 524 -26.20 -34.58 18.53
N ASP A 525 -26.78 -34.67 17.33
CA ASP A 525 -26.64 -35.84 16.47
C ASP A 525 -25.24 -35.89 15.85
N ALA A 526 -24.74 -34.75 15.38
CA ALA A 526 -23.37 -34.63 14.89
C ALA A 526 -22.34 -34.93 16.00
N TYR A 527 -22.54 -34.41 17.21
CA TYR A 527 -21.67 -34.70 18.35
C TYR A 527 -21.63 -36.20 18.70
N LYS A 528 -22.80 -36.85 18.78
CA LYS A 528 -22.89 -38.30 19.02
C LYS A 528 -22.16 -39.10 17.94
N ARG A 529 -22.32 -38.70 16.67
CA ARG A 529 -21.75 -39.40 15.52
C ARG A 529 -20.23 -39.28 15.45
N VAL A 530 -19.67 -38.08 15.65
CA VAL A 530 -18.21 -37.93 15.68
C VAL A 530 -17.60 -38.63 16.90
N ARG A 531 -18.29 -38.62 18.04
CA ARG A 531 -17.87 -39.38 19.23
C ARG A 531 -17.85 -40.88 18.94
N ALA A 532 -18.91 -41.43 18.34
CA ALA A 532 -18.98 -42.84 17.97
C ALA A 532 -17.87 -43.25 16.97
N GLU A 533 -17.56 -42.39 16.00
CA GLU A 533 -16.44 -42.61 15.08
C GLU A 533 -15.09 -42.67 15.81
N ILE A 534 -14.84 -41.75 16.73
CA ILE A 534 -13.61 -41.71 17.54
C ILE A 534 -13.53 -42.95 18.44
N ASP A 535 -14.62 -43.30 19.12
CA ASP A 535 -14.68 -44.47 20.01
C ASP A 535 -14.43 -45.77 19.24
N GLN A 536 -15.01 -45.92 18.05
CA GLN A 536 -14.75 -47.08 17.20
C GLN A 536 -13.28 -47.16 16.78
N ALA A 537 -12.69 -46.04 16.35
CA ALA A 537 -11.28 -46.01 15.96
C ALA A 537 -10.33 -46.31 17.14
N MET A 538 -10.72 -45.94 18.36
CA MET A 538 -10.02 -46.34 19.59
C MET A 538 -10.11 -47.85 19.83
N ASN A 539 -11.32 -48.42 19.74
CA ASN A 539 -11.54 -49.86 19.95
C ASN A 539 -10.81 -50.72 18.90
N ASP A 540 -10.71 -50.21 17.67
CA ASP A 540 -9.96 -50.83 16.58
C ASP A 540 -8.43 -50.71 16.75
N GLY A 541 -7.94 -50.01 17.78
CA GLY A 541 -6.50 -49.77 17.98
C GLY A 541 -5.86 -48.85 16.94
N LYS A 542 -6.65 -48.04 16.22
CA LYS A 542 -6.18 -47.21 15.09
C LYS A 542 -5.61 -45.85 15.50
N LEU A 543 -5.70 -45.50 16.78
CA LEU A 543 -5.33 -44.16 17.26
C LEU A 543 -4.30 -44.25 18.40
N SER A 544 -3.17 -43.55 18.25
CA SER A 544 -2.17 -43.39 19.30
C SER A 544 -2.64 -42.42 20.40
N LYS A 545 -1.81 -42.23 21.44
CA LYS A 545 -2.05 -41.29 22.55
C LYS A 545 -0.82 -40.38 22.77
N PRO A 546 -0.88 -39.09 22.41
CA PRO A 546 -1.94 -38.44 21.60
C PRO A 546 -2.03 -39.02 20.18
N ALA A 547 -3.16 -38.85 19.49
CA ALA A 547 -3.37 -39.34 18.12
C ALA A 547 -2.48 -38.60 17.11
N LYS A 548 -1.91 -39.33 16.14
CA LYS A 548 -1.13 -38.70 15.06
C LYS A 548 -2.04 -38.00 14.05
N LEU A 549 -1.54 -36.98 13.35
CA LEU A 549 -2.28 -36.23 12.34
C LEU A 549 -2.90 -37.14 11.27
N ARG A 550 -2.12 -38.11 10.77
CA ARG A 550 -2.61 -39.08 9.77
C ARG A 550 -3.76 -39.94 10.29
N GLU A 551 -3.73 -40.27 11.59
CA GLU A 551 -4.77 -41.05 12.24
C GLU A 551 -6.04 -40.20 12.37
N CYS A 552 -5.93 -38.94 12.81
CA CYS A 552 -7.06 -38.00 12.84
C CYS A 552 -7.67 -37.80 11.45
N GLN A 553 -6.83 -37.65 10.42
CA GLN A 553 -7.27 -37.45 9.03
C GLN A 553 -7.94 -38.69 8.42
N SER A 554 -7.75 -39.86 9.01
CA SER A 554 -8.42 -41.09 8.57
C SER A 554 -9.87 -41.19 9.03
N LEU A 555 -10.33 -40.28 9.90
CA LEU A 555 -11.70 -40.22 10.43
C LEU A 555 -12.56 -39.29 9.55
N PRO A 556 -13.36 -39.83 8.60
CA PRO A 556 -14.04 -39.01 7.60
C PRO A 556 -15.08 -38.05 8.21
N TYR A 557 -15.79 -38.46 9.25
CA TYR A 557 -16.81 -37.60 9.86
C TYR A 557 -16.18 -36.47 10.68
N LEU A 558 -15.07 -36.71 11.39
CA LEU A 558 -14.26 -35.64 11.99
C LEU A 558 -13.77 -34.63 10.93
N GLN A 559 -13.34 -35.09 9.76
CA GLN A 559 -12.95 -34.17 8.67
C GLN A 559 -14.14 -33.32 8.19
N ALA A 560 -15.32 -33.93 8.08
CA ALA A 560 -16.54 -33.23 7.72
C ALA A 560 -16.94 -32.16 8.76
N VAL A 561 -16.84 -32.48 10.05
CA VAL A 561 -17.09 -31.55 11.17
C VAL A 561 -16.16 -30.34 11.11
N ILE A 562 -14.86 -30.55 10.92
CA ILE A 562 -13.86 -29.48 10.86
C ILE A 562 -14.10 -28.57 9.64
N LYS A 563 -14.36 -29.16 8.47
CA LYS A 563 -14.68 -28.38 7.25
C LYS A 563 -15.95 -27.58 7.42
N GLU A 564 -16.99 -28.18 8.00
CA GLU A 564 -18.26 -27.50 8.21
C GLU A 564 -18.15 -26.36 9.22
N GLY A 565 -17.37 -26.53 10.29
CA GLY A 565 -17.11 -25.49 11.28
C GLY A 565 -16.45 -24.25 10.65
N MET A 566 -15.38 -24.46 9.88
CA MET A 566 -14.72 -23.38 9.15
C MET A 566 -15.59 -22.75 8.05
N ARG A 567 -16.56 -23.50 7.51
CA ARG A 567 -17.49 -23.00 6.49
C ARG A 567 -18.51 -22.05 7.12
N VAL A 568 -19.24 -22.51 8.13
CA VAL A 568 -20.31 -21.71 8.78
C VAL A 568 -19.75 -20.50 9.53
N HIS A 569 -18.55 -20.65 10.09
CA HIS A 569 -17.86 -19.64 10.88
C HIS A 569 -16.37 -19.55 10.49
N PRO A 570 -16.04 -18.92 9.35
CA PRO A 570 -14.66 -18.69 8.97
C PRO A 570 -14.00 -17.70 9.94
N SER A 571 -12.74 -17.94 10.31
CA SER A 571 -12.00 -17.05 11.22
C SER A 571 -11.87 -15.64 10.64
N VAL A 572 -11.61 -15.52 9.34
CA VAL A 572 -11.65 -14.25 8.59
C VAL A 572 -13.03 -14.09 7.96
N ALA A 573 -13.73 -13.02 8.33
CA ALA A 573 -15.09 -12.73 7.86
C ALA A 573 -15.19 -11.32 7.26
N PHE A 574 -14.08 -10.83 6.70
CA PHE A 574 -14.00 -9.58 5.97
C PHE A 574 -13.62 -9.85 4.52
N ILE A 575 -13.83 -8.87 3.65
CA ILE A 575 -13.45 -8.98 2.24
C ILE A 575 -11.94 -9.20 2.11
N LEU A 576 -11.52 -9.99 1.10
CA LEU A 576 -10.10 -10.17 0.75
C LEU A 576 -9.74 -9.27 -0.45
N PRO A 577 -9.52 -7.96 -0.26
CA PRO A 577 -9.52 -7.00 -1.37
C PRO A 577 -8.33 -7.19 -2.33
N ARG A 578 -8.58 -6.93 -3.61
CA ARG A 578 -7.61 -6.87 -4.70
C ARG A 578 -7.84 -5.62 -5.55
N HIS A 579 -6.83 -5.18 -6.30
CA HIS A 579 -7.06 -4.22 -7.38
C HIS A 579 -7.34 -4.95 -8.68
N VAL A 580 -8.31 -4.45 -9.44
CA VAL A 580 -8.49 -4.81 -10.84
C VAL A 580 -7.25 -4.36 -11.62
N PRO A 581 -6.60 -5.24 -12.40
CA PRO A 581 -5.40 -4.90 -13.16
C PRO A 581 -5.69 -3.96 -14.33
N ASP A 582 -4.63 -3.51 -15.00
CA ASP A 582 -4.73 -2.71 -16.22
C ASP A 582 -5.57 -3.42 -17.29
N GLY A 583 -6.37 -2.65 -18.03
CA GLY A 583 -7.36 -3.16 -18.98
C GLY A 583 -8.74 -3.47 -18.38
N GLY A 584 -8.88 -3.49 -17.04
CA GLY A 584 -10.15 -3.78 -16.38
C GLY A 584 -10.51 -5.28 -16.37
N CYS A 585 -11.69 -5.61 -15.86
CA CYS A 585 -12.22 -6.99 -15.90
C CYS A 585 -13.75 -7.00 -15.95
N THR A 586 -14.34 -8.13 -16.36
CA THR A 586 -15.80 -8.32 -16.32
C THR A 586 -16.14 -9.41 -15.31
N ILE A 587 -16.99 -9.10 -14.34
CA ILE A 587 -17.48 -10.02 -13.30
C ILE A 587 -19.00 -9.90 -13.23
N ALA A 588 -19.72 -11.01 -13.12
CA ALA A 588 -21.19 -11.05 -13.13
C ALA A 588 -21.82 -10.16 -14.23
N GLY A 589 -21.22 -10.15 -15.43
CA GLY A 589 -21.69 -9.37 -16.59
C GLY A 589 -21.47 -7.86 -16.52
N LYS A 590 -20.72 -7.34 -15.53
CA LYS A 590 -20.39 -5.92 -15.39
C LYS A 590 -18.89 -5.67 -15.53
N PHE A 591 -18.53 -4.68 -16.33
CA PHE A 591 -17.15 -4.24 -16.50
C PHE A 591 -16.70 -3.36 -15.32
N LEU A 592 -15.56 -3.70 -14.73
CA LEU A 592 -14.88 -2.96 -13.68
C LEU A 592 -13.59 -2.37 -14.26
N PRO A 593 -13.37 -1.05 -14.17
CA PRO A 593 -12.17 -0.43 -14.69
C PRO A 593 -10.94 -0.79 -13.84
N ALA A 594 -9.75 -0.65 -14.44
CA ALA A 594 -8.48 -0.80 -13.76
C ALA A 594 -8.41 0.05 -12.48
N GLY A 595 -7.75 -0.48 -11.46
CA GLY A 595 -7.61 0.15 -10.15
C GLY A 595 -8.83 0.04 -9.22
N THR A 596 -10.00 -0.42 -9.71
CA THR A 596 -11.16 -0.72 -8.85
C THR A 596 -10.77 -1.72 -7.77
N ARG A 597 -11.17 -1.47 -6.53
CA ARG A 597 -10.99 -2.44 -5.44
C ARG A 597 -12.10 -3.47 -5.52
N ILE A 598 -11.74 -4.74 -5.50
CA ILE A 598 -12.71 -5.84 -5.48
C ILE A 598 -12.30 -6.95 -4.53
N GLY A 599 -13.25 -7.54 -3.83
CA GLY A 599 -12.99 -8.70 -2.97
C GLY A 599 -14.23 -9.54 -2.75
N ILE A 600 -14.01 -10.69 -2.10
CA ILE A 600 -15.02 -11.65 -1.69
C ILE A 600 -14.90 -11.79 -0.19
N ASN A 601 -16.04 -11.77 0.51
CA ASN A 601 -16.10 -12.06 1.93
C ASN A 601 -16.29 -13.58 2.14
N PRO A 602 -15.37 -14.29 2.82
CA PRO A 602 -15.50 -15.71 3.09
C PRO A 602 -16.84 -16.09 3.75
N TYR A 603 -17.30 -15.29 4.71
CA TYR A 603 -18.55 -15.53 5.42
C TYR A 603 -19.77 -15.57 4.50
N VAL A 604 -19.78 -14.71 3.48
CA VAL A 604 -20.88 -14.56 2.51
C VAL A 604 -20.83 -15.68 1.47
N ILE A 605 -19.67 -15.93 0.86
CA ILE A 605 -19.54 -16.95 -0.19
C ILE A 605 -19.72 -18.37 0.34
N HIS A 606 -19.37 -18.62 1.61
CA HIS A 606 -19.62 -19.89 2.28
C HIS A 606 -21.12 -20.18 2.50
N ARG A 607 -21.99 -19.18 2.34
CA ARG A 607 -23.45 -19.30 2.39
C ARG A 607 -24.10 -19.31 1.00
N ASN A 608 -23.30 -19.39 -0.06
CA ASN A 608 -23.83 -19.49 -1.40
C ASN A 608 -24.57 -20.83 -1.59
N LYS A 609 -25.89 -20.75 -1.84
CA LYS A 609 -26.77 -21.92 -1.95
C LYS A 609 -26.54 -22.75 -3.20
N GLU A 610 -26.01 -22.16 -4.28
CA GLU A 610 -25.64 -22.93 -5.48
C GLU A 610 -24.49 -23.89 -5.15
N VAL A 611 -23.53 -23.43 -4.34
CA VAL A 611 -22.36 -24.22 -3.95
C VAL A 611 -22.67 -25.20 -2.82
N PHE A 612 -23.24 -24.68 -1.73
CA PHE A 612 -23.39 -25.43 -0.47
C PHE A 612 -24.83 -25.91 -0.23
N GLY A 613 -25.78 -25.68 -1.14
CA GLY A 613 -27.17 -26.13 -1.00
C GLY A 613 -28.09 -25.18 -0.24
N ASP A 614 -29.39 -25.48 -0.28
CA ASP A 614 -30.43 -24.58 0.23
C ASP A 614 -30.32 -24.28 1.73
N ASP A 615 -29.72 -25.21 2.47
CA ASP A 615 -29.45 -25.13 3.90
C ASP A 615 -28.01 -24.67 4.21
N ALA A 616 -27.39 -23.89 3.32
CA ALA A 616 -26.03 -23.38 3.53
C ALA A 616 -25.86 -22.59 4.84
N ASP A 617 -26.92 -22.08 5.46
CA ASP A 617 -26.83 -21.41 6.76
C ASP A 617 -26.76 -22.37 7.96
N VAL A 618 -27.00 -23.67 7.74
CA VAL A 618 -27.05 -24.71 8.79
C VAL A 618 -25.71 -25.43 8.89
N PHE A 619 -25.26 -25.71 10.12
CA PHE A 619 -24.14 -26.61 10.39
C PHE A 619 -24.57 -28.07 10.18
N ARG A 620 -24.20 -28.64 9.03
CA ARG A 620 -24.51 -30.01 8.64
C ARG A 620 -23.27 -30.71 8.05
N PRO A 621 -22.43 -31.37 8.86
CA PRO A 621 -21.24 -32.08 8.38
C PRO A 621 -21.52 -33.08 7.24
N GLU A 622 -22.68 -33.72 7.24
CA GLU A 622 -23.10 -34.70 6.25
C GLU A 622 -22.97 -34.23 4.79
N ARG A 623 -23.08 -32.92 4.54
CA ARG A 623 -22.94 -32.38 3.18
C ARG A 623 -21.61 -32.73 2.52
N TRP A 624 -20.54 -32.85 3.31
CA TRP A 624 -19.20 -33.17 2.84
C TRP A 624 -19.04 -34.64 2.42
N MET A 625 -20.03 -35.47 2.74
CA MET A 625 -20.10 -36.88 2.35
C MET A 625 -21.17 -37.14 1.28
N GLU A 626 -22.22 -36.32 1.23
CA GLU A 626 -23.35 -36.46 0.30
C GLU A 626 -23.15 -35.77 -1.04
N ARG A 627 -22.32 -34.72 -1.08
CA ARG A 627 -22.09 -33.89 -2.27
C ARG A 627 -20.65 -34.02 -2.76
N ASP A 628 -20.36 -33.45 -3.93
CA ASP A 628 -19.01 -33.38 -4.46
C ASP A 628 -18.13 -32.48 -3.56
N GLU A 629 -17.36 -33.13 -2.69
CA GLU A 629 -16.42 -32.50 -1.78
C GLU A 629 -15.36 -31.66 -2.51
N LYS A 630 -14.84 -32.16 -3.64
CA LYS A 630 -13.83 -31.46 -4.44
C LYS A 630 -14.41 -30.20 -5.07
N TYR A 631 -15.68 -30.25 -5.49
CA TYR A 631 -16.40 -29.07 -5.95
C TYR A 631 -16.52 -28.02 -4.85
N MET A 632 -17.04 -28.37 -3.67
CA MET A 632 -17.21 -27.42 -2.56
C MET A 632 -15.89 -26.83 -2.06
N ASN A 633 -14.83 -27.65 -1.97
CA ASN A 633 -13.51 -27.19 -1.53
C ASN A 633 -12.92 -26.07 -2.42
N ARG A 634 -13.33 -25.94 -3.69
CA ARG A 634 -12.89 -24.84 -4.57
C ARG A 634 -13.42 -23.47 -4.18
N TYR A 635 -14.44 -23.43 -3.33
CA TYR A 635 -15.13 -22.21 -2.92
C TYR A 635 -14.92 -21.87 -1.43
N MET A 636 -14.05 -22.63 -0.76
CA MET A 636 -13.65 -22.43 0.62
C MET A 636 -12.51 -21.40 0.69
N LEU A 637 -12.79 -20.23 1.29
CA LEU A 637 -11.87 -19.07 1.37
C LEU A 637 -11.34 -18.79 2.78
N GLN A 638 -11.55 -19.68 3.75
CA GLN A 638 -11.03 -19.54 5.12
C GLN A 638 -9.50 -19.39 5.18
N PHE A 639 -8.79 -19.95 4.20
CA PHE A 639 -7.34 -19.81 4.04
C PHE A 639 -6.95 -18.91 2.84
N GLY A 640 -7.91 -18.29 2.16
CA GLY A 640 -7.69 -17.72 0.83
C GLY A 640 -7.39 -18.79 -0.22
N GLN A 641 -6.82 -18.40 -1.37
CA GLN A 641 -6.58 -19.31 -2.50
C GLN A 641 -5.35 -18.91 -3.33
N GLY A 642 -4.92 -19.84 -4.19
CA GLY A 642 -3.86 -19.69 -5.19
C GLY A 642 -2.50 -19.37 -4.61
N ALA A 643 -1.72 -18.54 -5.32
CA ALA A 643 -0.34 -18.23 -4.97
C ALA A 643 -0.18 -17.47 -3.64
N ARG A 644 -1.27 -16.93 -3.09
CA ARG A 644 -1.31 -16.15 -1.85
C ARG A 644 -2.16 -16.81 -0.75
N ILE A 645 -2.37 -18.12 -0.87
CA ILE A 645 -3.03 -18.93 0.15
C ILE A 645 -2.25 -18.88 1.48
N CYS A 646 -2.97 -18.99 2.61
CA CYS A 646 -2.38 -18.97 3.95
C CYS A 646 -1.26 -20.01 4.09
N SER A 647 -0.07 -19.54 4.47
CA SER A 647 1.09 -20.38 4.76
C SER A 647 0.85 -21.29 5.98
N GLY A 648 0.16 -20.76 7.00
CA GLY A 648 -0.19 -21.48 8.22
C GLY A 648 -1.32 -22.51 8.08
N ARG A 649 -1.88 -22.76 6.89
CA ARG A 649 -3.03 -23.66 6.72
C ARG A 649 -2.77 -25.07 7.27
N HIS A 650 -1.55 -25.58 7.09
CA HIS A 650 -1.22 -26.97 7.41
C HIS A 650 -1.04 -27.17 8.92
N ILE A 651 -0.42 -26.21 9.61
CA ILE A 651 -0.32 -26.23 11.07
C ILE A 651 -1.69 -26.05 11.73
N SER A 652 -2.50 -25.10 11.23
CA SER A 652 -3.86 -24.87 11.75
C SER A 652 -4.76 -26.10 11.58
N ILE A 653 -4.72 -26.77 10.42
CA ILE A 653 -5.46 -28.04 10.22
C ILE A 653 -4.98 -29.13 11.18
N MET A 654 -3.66 -29.23 11.45
CA MET A 654 -3.12 -30.21 12.39
C MET A 654 -3.61 -29.95 13.82
N GLU A 655 -3.51 -28.70 14.28
CA GLU A 655 -4.02 -28.27 15.57
C GLU A 655 -5.52 -28.58 15.74
N MET A 656 -6.34 -28.21 14.75
CA MET A 656 -7.78 -28.48 14.77
C MET A 656 -8.09 -29.97 14.85
N ASN A 657 -7.42 -30.79 14.03
CA ASN A 657 -7.61 -32.24 14.01
C ASN A 657 -7.33 -32.88 15.36
N LYS A 658 -6.17 -32.56 15.93
CA LYS A 658 -5.69 -33.22 17.14
C LYS A 658 -6.39 -32.70 18.39
N ALA A 659 -6.61 -31.39 18.51
CA ALA A 659 -7.28 -30.82 19.69
C ALA A 659 -8.75 -31.25 19.81
N LEU A 660 -9.51 -31.23 18.70
CA LEU A 660 -10.91 -31.67 18.74
C LEU A 660 -11.05 -33.18 19.03
N LEU A 661 -10.21 -34.00 18.40
CA LEU A 661 -10.19 -35.44 18.66
C LEU A 661 -9.89 -35.73 20.13
N GLU A 662 -8.82 -35.15 20.67
CA GLU A 662 -8.37 -35.42 22.03
C GLU A 662 -9.36 -34.88 23.09
N LEU A 663 -10.03 -33.76 22.83
CA LEU A 663 -11.10 -33.29 23.71
C LEU A 663 -12.28 -34.28 23.76
N ILE A 664 -12.82 -34.69 22.60
CA ILE A 664 -13.99 -35.59 22.51
C ILE A 664 -13.66 -36.99 23.02
N ARG A 665 -12.42 -37.43 22.82
CA ARG A 665 -11.91 -38.69 23.36
C ARG A 665 -11.88 -38.71 24.88
N ASN A 666 -11.44 -37.62 25.52
CA ASN A 666 -11.18 -37.61 26.96
C ASN A 666 -12.38 -37.14 27.80
N PHE A 667 -13.32 -36.37 27.22
CA PHE A 667 -14.41 -35.75 27.96
C PHE A 667 -15.76 -35.91 27.26
N ASP A 668 -16.82 -36.07 28.06
CA ASP A 668 -18.17 -35.69 27.66
C ASP A 668 -18.30 -34.19 27.88
N ILE A 669 -18.60 -33.46 26.81
CA ILE A 669 -18.55 -31.99 26.76
C ILE A 669 -19.95 -31.46 26.56
N GLU A 670 -20.35 -30.49 27.39
CA GLU A 670 -21.64 -29.81 27.29
C GLU A 670 -21.44 -28.29 27.31
N LEU A 671 -22.37 -27.55 26.72
CA LEU A 671 -22.49 -26.12 27.00
C LEU A 671 -22.93 -25.96 28.45
N ALA A 672 -22.36 -24.98 29.16
CA ALA A 672 -22.77 -24.69 30.53
C ALA A 672 -24.25 -24.26 30.63
N ASP A 673 -24.76 -23.64 29.57
CA ASP A 673 -26.18 -23.37 29.34
C ASP A 673 -26.57 -23.91 27.95
N PRO A 674 -27.50 -24.87 27.84
CA PRO A 674 -27.99 -25.38 26.55
C PRO A 674 -28.58 -24.28 25.63
N ALA A 675 -29.11 -23.20 26.23
CA ALA A 675 -29.66 -22.05 25.50
C ALA A 675 -28.58 -21.02 25.12
N PHE A 676 -27.31 -21.27 25.41
CA PHE A 676 -26.21 -20.36 25.11
C PHE A 676 -26.11 -20.05 23.61
N GLU A 677 -26.13 -18.76 23.27
CA GLU A 677 -25.93 -18.25 21.92
C GLU A 677 -24.55 -17.59 21.81
N LEU A 678 -23.78 -18.01 20.81
CA LEU A 678 -22.40 -17.53 20.65
C LEU A 678 -22.40 -16.08 20.17
N THR A 679 -22.05 -15.15 21.06
CA THR A 679 -21.84 -13.75 20.69
C THR A 679 -20.45 -13.55 20.08
N THR A 680 -20.37 -12.71 19.06
CA THR A 680 -19.13 -12.44 18.31
C THR A 680 -18.94 -10.94 18.11
N ILE A 681 -17.68 -10.52 17.96
CA ILE A 681 -17.32 -9.20 17.45
C ILE A 681 -16.49 -9.42 16.20
N THR A 682 -17.02 -8.92 15.09
CA THR A 682 -16.45 -9.08 13.75
C THR A 682 -15.94 -7.77 13.20
N ARG A 683 -14.62 -7.74 12.97
CA ARG A 683 -13.94 -6.67 12.22
C ARG A 683 -13.19 -7.32 11.06
N TRP A 684 -11.93 -7.64 11.25
CA TRP A 684 -11.19 -8.52 10.35
C TRP A 684 -11.51 -10.00 10.62
N PHE A 685 -11.44 -10.38 11.89
CA PHE A 685 -11.80 -11.72 12.36
C PHE A 685 -13.20 -11.74 12.97
N LYS A 686 -13.93 -12.85 12.82
CA LYS A 686 -15.21 -13.13 13.50
C LYS A 686 -14.95 -13.75 14.87
N LYS A 687 -14.51 -12.92 15.83
CA LYS A 687 -14.00 -13.39 17.12
C LYS A 687 -15.15 -13.73 18.08
N PRO A 688 -15.25 -14.97 18.59
CA PRO A 688 -16.17 -15.30 19.67
C PRO A 688 -15.79 -14.59 20.97
N ASN A 689 -16.78 -14.15 21.74
CA ASN A 689 -16.54 -13.51 23.04
C ASN A 689 -16.20 -14.54 24.12
N ALA A 690 -17.02 -15.57 24.24
CA ALA A 690 -16.86 -16.66 25.21
C ALA A 690 -17.55 -17.94 24.71
N LEU A 691 -17.11 -19.09 25.21
CA LEU A 691 -17.77 -20.38 25.01
C LEU A 691 -17.67 -21.19 26.32
N PRO A 692 -18.60 -20.98 27.27
CA PRO A 692 -18.58 -21.68 28.54
C PRO A 692 -19.01 -23.16 28.35
N CYS A 693 -18.10 -24.08 28.64
CA CYS A 693 -18.32 -25.52 28.54
C CYS A 693 -18.05 -26.24 29.86
N ILE A 694 -18.79 -27.31 30.12
CA ILE A 694 -18.57 -28.23 31.24
C ILE A 694 -17.95 -29.50 30.67
N PHE A 695 -16.92 -30.00 31.37
CA PHE A 695 -16.17 -31.19 30.98
C PHE A 695 -16.35 -32.28 32.03
N ARG A 696 -16.85 -33.44 31.62
CA ARG A 696 -16.91 -34.63 32.48
C ARG A 696 -15.90 -35.66 31.97
N PRO A 697 -14.90 -36.04 32.77
CA PRO A 697 -13.93 -37.06 32.36
C PRO A 697 -14.65 -38.35 31.99
N ARG A 698 -14.31 -38.93 30.84
CA ARG A 698 -14.92 -40.20 30.42
C ARG A 698 -14.27 -41.34 31.19
N THR A 699 -15.03 -41.96 32.09
CA THR A 699 -14.64 -43.22 32.75
C THR A 699 -14.68 -44.35 31.73
N ARG A 700 -13.52 -44.94 31.50
CA ARG A 700 -13.28 -46.01 30.52
C ARG A 700 -14.00 -47.27 31.00
N ALA A 701 -14.72 -47.95 30.10
CA ALA A 701 -15.09 -49.35 30.28
C ALA A 701 -13.92 -50.25 29.85
#